data_AF-A0A084QL81-F1
#
_entry.id   AF-A0A084QL81-F1
#
_cell.length_a   1.000
_cell.length_b   1.000
_cell.length_c   1.000
_cell.angle_alpha   90.00
_cell.angle_beta   90.00
_cell.angle_gamma   90.00
#
_symmetry.space_group_name_H-M   'P 1'
#
loop_
_entity.id
_entity.type
_entity.pdbx_description
1 polymer ?
#
loop_
_entity_poly.entity_id
_entity_poly.type
_entity_poly.pdbx_seq_one_letter_code
_entity_poly.pdbx_strand_id
1 'polypeptide(L)'
;MPVEVFNIILSYLPHGQIRTLRLVCKEFEFKVSGQYFRNVVVPFRPELYNTLVRDENGVLQNPTSQLFANGMRIFESFGHHILRFALSLELEEEALAVPPIKGLQQAIPAFWGIYRWPHQNYHRYTNLEALEETADETLGMKEALKCLAKVNNLGLCCDAGLGFLLGPEGQRRKKPFRQPVFTSHNWRQEHREPAGGPTITVADFNEAARTRRLMQCNTSSKLRRLLMDNMLAEAGYQGEQIPKAARLLMDTEGVTLPNITFGERTAHICALVDNVFRSDTIRDDFGDIASLDWQLQALIPSSLTMAQKELLLELEWAHRAMIQSFVISVVDNALQGCFDNVTTLTIAKIPSCHVHILQRECLWASLPNLRNVSLGVLADWRRIVKVAPGIIDDLPVSPVESVPKVFALLSEYIGAQPNIESLHFEWICGGEFAPSTYQRNQYVLPAPFLADPAAMAESEIMDRVSDAILDLPHVKHLSLKNCWFSPHIMIQAIRQMALSSLEKLELESVSITGPPTELHQPSVYPNGNHQPTVTPQPGIGTLLSLIHPPPPAQPSNAYMTSSEPALVAWSDGYDVAAMHSAPSLMSWAGIIDHFSPGIKINDYVVNKDTSIQARQEHYMEASIYIPDISALCVDEDRYALGCLSFKSCGYVIVDVPRIDNWAVMPPGEEFLVQHVNFNHHSLSMMSCKDKLCGRIYSSLTALDRILLDRIFRMRFTWENIYDEDVVQAAKDDGFEVPGLGRFSGTLTQEKSLPVDHDATKEPQGEPDDELTENDADIAGSAAA
;
A
#
# COMPACT_ATOMS: atom_id res chain seq x y z
N MET A 1 -16.66 -38.97 6.93
CA MET A 1 -16.01 -38.66 5.61
C MET A 1 -14.57 -38.24 5.80
N PRO A 2 -13.67 -38.43 4.82
CA PRO A 2 -12.30 -37.91 4.86
C PRO A 2 -12.27 -36.37 4.99
N VAL A 3 -11.21 -35.81 5.59
CA VAL A 3 -11.07 -34.35 5.80
C VAL A 3 -10.88 -33.62 4.47
N GLU A 4 -10.29 -34.31 3.50
CA GLU A 4 -10.04 -33.84 2.13
C GLU A 4 -11.35 -33.45 1.43
N VAL A 5 -12.43 -34.22 1.66
CA VAL A 5 -13.76 -33.91 1.11
C VAL A 5 -14.31 -32.62 1.72
N PHE A 6 -14.10 -32.41 3.02
CA PHE A 6 -14.47 -31.14 3.66
C PHE A 6 -13.65 -29.99 3.08
N ASN A 7 -12.33 -30.16 2.89
CA ASN A 7 -11.48 -29.11 2.31
C ASN A 7 -11.95 -28.68 0.92
N ILE A 8 -12.35 -29.64 0.07
CA ILE A 8 -12.92 -29.35 -1.25
C ILE A 8 -14.26 -28.61 -1.12
N ILE A 9 -15.15 -29.04 -0.22
CA ILE A 9 -16.42 -28.33 -0.01
C ILE A 9 -16.15 -26.89 0.48
N LEU A 10 -15.23 -26.73 1.42
CA LEU A 10 -14.89 -25.45 2.03
C LEU A 10 -14.23 -24.48 1.05
N SER A 11 -13.51 -24.96 0.02
CA SER A 11 -12.93 -24.08 -1.01
C SER A 11 -13.96 -23.36 -1.87
N TYR A 12 -15.21 -23.83 -1.90
CA TYR A 12 -16.31 -23.18 -2.64
C TYR A 12 -17.25 -22.35 -1.76
N LEU A 13 -17.03 -22.32 -0.43
CA LEU A 13 -17.94 -21.66 0.50
C LEU A 13 -17.37 -20.33 1.01
N PRO A 14 -18.19 -19.28 1.11
CA PRO A 14 -17.78 -18.03 1.74
C PRO A 14 -17.59 -18.24 3.25
N HIS A 15 -16.69 -17.46 3.85
CA HIS A 15 -16.28 -17.58 5.25
C HIS A 15 -17.44 -17.62 6.26
N GLY A 16 -18.47 -16.79 6.05
CA GLY A 16 -19.66 -16.76 6.89
C GLY A 16 -20.40 -18.09 6.91
N GLN A 17 -20.44 -18.82 5.79
CA GLN A 17 -21.05 -20.14 5.70
C GLN A 17 -20.18 -21.22 6.35
N ILE A 18 -18.85 -21.12 6.23
CA ILE A 18 -17.90 -22.01 6.93
C ILE A 18 -18.10 -21.92 8.44
N ARG A 19 -18.30 -20.70 8.97
CA ARG A 19 -18.62 -20.49 10.40
C ARG A 19 -19.90 -21.22 10.81
N THR A 20 -20.96 -21.11 10.00
CA THR A 20 -22.24 -21.77 10.27
C THR A 20 -22.13 -23.29 10.19
N LEU A 21 -21.33 -23.81 9.25
CA LEU A 21 -21.08 -25.25 9.13
C LEU A 21 -20.49 -25.87 10.39
N ARG A 22 -19.65 -25.14 11.13
CA ARG A 22 -19.09 -25.60 12.41
C ARG A 22 -20.17 -25.88 13.46
N LEU A 23 -21.34 -25.26 13.33
CA LEU A 23 -22.46 -25.42 14.27
C LEU A 23 -23.38 -26.60 13.94
N VAL A 24 -23.14 -27.29 12.82
CA VAL A 24 -24.01 -28.39 12.34
C VAL A 24 -23.90 -29.63 13.25
N CYS A 25 -22.68 -30.11 13.51
CA CYS A 25 -22.42 -31.21 14.43
C CYS A 25 -20.94 -31.25 14.84
N LYS A 26 -20.60 -32.09 15.83
CA LYS A 26 -19.22 -32.24 16.34
C LYS A 26 -18.21 -32.69 15.27
N GLU A 27 -18.61 -33.53 14.31
CA GLU A 27 -17.71 -33.96 13.23
C GLU A 27 -17.39 -32.79 12.28
N PHE A 28 -18.39 -31.96 11.96
CA PHE A 28 -18.19 -30.74 11.18
C PHE A 28 -17.34 -29.74 11.94
N GLU A 29 -17.60 -29.51 13.22
CA GLU A 29 -16.79 -28.63 14.06
C GLU A 29 -15.31 -29.04 14.03
N PHE A 30 -15.01 -30.31 14.30
CA PHE A 30 -13.64 -30.82 14.32
C PHE A 30 -12.92 -30.69 12.97
N LYS A 31 -13.60 -31.03 11.86
CA LYS A 31 -12.98 -31.05 10.52
C LYS A 31 -12.94 -29.69 9.84
N VAL A 32 -13.89 -28.81 10.13
CA VAL A 32 -13.98 -27.47 9.54
C VAL A 32 -13.13 -26.46 10.30
N SER A 33 -12.97 -26.60 11.63
CA SER A 33 -12.24 -25.61 12.44
C SER A 33 -10.78 -25.46 12.01
N GLY A 34 -10.12 -26.55 11.60
CA GLY A 34 -8.74 -26.49 11.10
C GLY A 34 -8.58 -25.61 9.86
N GLN A 35 -9.52 -25.72 8.91
CA GLN A 35 -9.50 -24.89 7.69
C GLN A 35 -10.01 -23.46 7.97
N TYR A 36 -10.95 -23.30 8.91
CA TYR A 36 -11.51 -22.00 9.29
C TYR A 36 -10.47 -21.10 9.99
N PHE A 37 -9.68 -21.65 10.92
CA PHE A 37 -8.64 -20.91 11.66
C PHE A 37 -7.27 -20.98 11.00
N ARG A 38 -7.16 -21.44 9.75
CA ARG A 38 -5.88 -21.57 9.06
C ARG A 38 -5.17 -20.22 8.89
N ASN A 39 -5.92 -19.18 8.55
CA ASN A 39 -5.43 -17.81 8.32
C ASN A 39 -6.16 -16.86 9.27
N VAL A 40 -5.44 -16.26 10.22
CA VAL A 40 -6.02 -15.41 11.27
C VAL A 40 -5.33 -14.05 11.30
N VAL A 41 -6.12 -12.98 11.20
CA VAL A 41 -5.66 -11.61 11.44
C VAL A 41 -6.41 -11.05 12.66
N VAL A 42 -5.68 -10.82 13.73
CA VAL A 42 -6.25 -10.33 14.98
C VAL A 42 -6.10 -8.81 15.05
N PRO A 43 -7.19 -8.03 15.10
CA PRO A 43 -7.11 -6.63 15.44
C PRO A 43 -6.65 -6.48 16.89
N PHE A 44 -5.64 -5.67 17.11
CA PHE A 44 -5.14 -5.39 18.45
C PHE A 44 -6.15 -4.54 19.21
N ARG A 45 -6.59 -5.04 20.36
CA ARG A 45 -7.62 -4.40 21.21
C ARG A 45 -7.21 -4.50 22.68
N PRO A 46 -7.64 -3.58 23.54
CA PRO A 46 -7.32 -3.65 24.97
C PRO A 46 -7.83 -4.95 25.61
N GLU A 47 -8.96 -5.49 25.13
CA GLU A 47 -9.53 -6.72 25.68
C GLU A 47 -8.84 -8.02 25.20
N LEU A 48 -7.82 -7.93 24.33
CA LEU A 48 -7.22 -9.10 23.70
C LEU A 48 -6.64 -10.09 24.73
N TYR A 49 -6.05 -9.57 25.81
CA TYR A 49 -5.39 -10.36 26.85
C TYR A 49 -6.08 -10.32 28.22
N ASN A 50 -7.33 -9.86 28.29
CA ASN A 50 -8.02 -9.50 29.53
C ASN A 50 -8.41 -10.67 30.46
N THR A 51 -7.61 -11.74 30.47
CA THR A 51 -7.85 -12.99 31.22
C THR A 51 -6.75 -13.34 32.22
N LEU A 52 -5.84 -12.42 32.54
CA LEU A 52 -4.73 -12.71 33.48
C LEU A 52 -4.95 -12.20 34.91
N VAL A 53 -6.18 -11.84 35.30
CA VAL A 53 -6.49 -11.59 36.72
C VAL A 53 -6.53 -12.93 37.48
N ARG A 54 -5.38 -13.33 38.02
CA ARG A 54 -5.28 -14.39 39.03
C ARG A 54 -5.62 -13.78 40.39
N ASP A 55 -6.39 -14.49 41.21
CA ASP A 55 -6.56 -14.08 42.61
C ASP A 55 -5.25 -14.25 43.41
N GLU A 56 -5.21 -13.73 44.64
CA GLU A 56 -4.06 -13.85 45.57
C GLU A 56 -3.67 -15.32 45.87
N ASN A 57 -4.50 -16.29 45.47
CA ASN A 57 -4.30 -17.72 45.68
C ASN A 57 -3.99 -18.50 44.38
N GLY A 58 -3.87 -17.83 43.23
CA GLY A 58 -3.50 -18.43 41.95
C GLY A 58 -4.63 -19.19 41.22
N VAL A 59 -5.90 -18.99 41.57
CA VAL A 59 -7.05 -19.69 40.96
C VAL A 59 -7.79 -18.79 39.95
N LEU A 60 -8.13 -19.34 38.77
CA LEU A 60 -8.94 -18.66 37.74
C LEU A 60 -10.41 -18.53 38.18
N GLN A 61 -10.96 -17.31 38.16
CA GLN A 61 -12.40 -17.08 38.37
C GLN A 61 -13.23 -17.41 37.12
N ASN A 62 -14.42 -17.99 37.34
CA ASN A 62 -15.25 -18.74 36.39
C ASN A 62 -16.21 -17.85 35.53
N PRO A 63 -16.83 -18.40 34.45
CA PRO A 63 -16.89 -17.74 33.15
C PRO A 63 -18.28 -17.85 32.49
N THR A 64 -19.12 -16.83 32.51
CA THR A 64 -20.50 -17.01 31.99
C THR A 64 -21.03 -15.92 31.06
N SER A 65 -20.23 -14.96 30.59
CA SER A 65 -20.68 -14.01 29.54
C SER A 65 -19.58 -13.48 28.61
N GLN A 66 -18.50 -14.25 28.41
CA GLN A 66 -17.20 -13.74 27.90
C GLN A 66 -16.61 -14.54 26.72
N LEU A 67 -17.44 -15.11 25.83
CA LEU A 67 -16.91 -15.89 24.68
C LEU A 67 -16.01 -15.06 23.71
N PHE A 68 -16.09 -13.73 23.76
CA PHE A 68 -15.22 -12.81 23.00
C PHE A 68 -14.39 -11.86 23.89
N ALA A 69 -14.57 -11.90 25.22
CA ALA A 69 -13.76 -11.13 26.16
C ALA A 69 -12.48 -11.88 26.61
N ASN A 70 -12.30 -13.10 26.11
CA ASN A 70 -11.12 -13.93 26.37
C ASN A 70 -10.38 -14.19 25.06
N GLY A 71 -9.72 -13.18 24.49
CA GLY A 71 -8.88 -13.36 23.30
C GLY A 71 -7.86 -14.50 23.49
N MET A 72 -7.32 -14.64 24.71
CA MET A 72 -6.45 -15.75 25.09
C MET A 72 -7.06 -17.15 24.90
N ARG A 73 -8.37 -17.33 25.14
CA ARG A 73 -9.02 -18.63 24.91
C ARG A 73 -9.02 -19.04 23.45
N ILE A 74 -9.03 -18.08 22.52
CA ILE A 74 -8.94 -18.37 21.08
C ILE A 74 -7.56 -18.94 20.77
N PHE A 75 -6.50 -18.35 21.34
CA PHE A 75 -5.13 -18.86 21.21
C PHE A 75 -4.99 -20.25 21.84
N GLU A 76 -5.46 -20.46 23.07
CA GLU A 76 -5.38 -21.76 23.74
C GLU A 76 -6.19 -22.85 23.01
N SER A 77 -7.40 -22.51 22.54
CA SER A 77 -8.31 -23.50 21.95
C SER A 77 -8.00 -23.80 20.48
N PHE A 78 -7.55 -22.80 19.72
CA PHE A 78 -7.43 -22.91 18.26
C PHE A 78 -6.02 -22.59 17.72
N GLY A 79 -5.07 -22.15 18.57
CA GLY A 79 -3.72 -21.76 18.13
C GLY A 79 -2.98 -22.85 17.35
N HIS A 80 -3.21 -24.13 17.70
CA HIS A 80 -2.62 -25.29 17.02
C HIS A 80 -3.17 -25.54 15.61
N HIS A 81 -4.25 -24.86 15.20
CA HIS A 81 -4.79 -24.88 13.83
C HIS A 81 -4.29 -23.70 12.97
N ILE A 82 -3.68 -22.69 13.59
CA ILE A 82 -3.26 -21.48 12.90
C ILE A 82 -1.94 -21.75 12.17
N LEU A 83 -1.94 -21.55 10.85
CA LEU A 83 -0.75 -21.64 10.01
C LEU A 83 -0.23 -20.25 9.62
N ARG A 84 -1.14 -19.30 9.39
CA ARG A 84 -0.81 -17.90 9.10
C ARG A 84 -1.44 -17.02 10.17
N PHE A 85 -0.62 -16.32 10.95
CA PHE A 85 -1.05 -15.46 12.03
C PHE A 85 -0.52 -14.04 11.83
N ALA A 86 -1.38 -13.04 11.96
CA ALA A 86 -0.94 -11.65 11.94
C ALA A 86 -1.72 -10.79 12.91
N LEU A 87 -1.06 -9.73 13.37
CA LEU A 87 -1.64 -8.71 14.21
C LEU A 87 -1.89 -7.44 13.40
N SER A 88 -3.06 -6.82 13.56
CA SER A 88 -3.42 -5.60 12.84
C SER A 88 -3.86 -4.47 13.76
N LEU A 89 -3.41 -3.25 13.51
CA LEU A 89 -3.96 -2.04 14.11
C LEU A 89 -3.96 -0.96 13.03
N GLU A 90 -5.16 -0.61 12.55
CA GLU A 90 -5.35 0.30 11.43
C GLU A 90 -6.32 1.41 11.83
N LEU A 91 -5.99 2.65 11.48
CA LEU A 91 -6.88 3.78 11.62
C LEU A 91 -8.03 3.68 10.62
N GLU A 92 -9.25 3.83 11.12
CA GLU A 92 -10.41 4.13 10.28
C GLU A 92 -10.51 5.65 10.09
N GLU A 93 -10.36 6.16 8.86
CA GLU A 93 -10.47 7.60 8.57
C GLU A 93 -11.82 8.19 9.01
N GLU A 94 -12.88 7.38 9.01
CA GLU A 94 -14.21 7.76 9.53
C GLU A 94 -14.17 8.04 11.03
N ALA A 95 -13.39 7.27 11.79
CA ALA A 95 -13.15 7.49 13.21
C ALA A 95 -12.25 8.71 13.45
N LEU A 96 -11.29 8.98 12.57
CA LEU A 96 -10.50 10.22 12.59
C LEU A 96 -11.34 11.45 12.21
N ALA A 97 -12.32 11.31 11.32
CA ALA A 97 -13.20 12.41 10.94
C ALA A 97 -14.04 12.88 12.14
N VAL A 98 -14.47 11.94 13.00
CA VAL A 98 -15.19 12.25 14.22
C VAL A 98 -14.51 11.59 15.44
N PRO A 99 -13.38 12.15 15.93
CA PRO A 99 -12.67 11.56 17.06
C PRO A 99 -13.56 11.53 18.31
N PRO A 100 -13.37 10.54 19.22
CA PRO A 100 -14.06 10.51 20.50
C PRO A 100 -13.94 11.83 21.26
N ILE A 101 -14.91 12.13 22.12
CA ILE A 101 -14.86 13.32 22.96
C ILE A 101 -13.90 13.04 24.12
N LYS A 102 -12.92 13.93 24.28
CA LYS A 102 -11.92 13.88 25.34
C LYS A 102 -12.28 14.88 26.43
N GLY A 103 -12.33 14.43 27.68
CA GLY A 103 -12.51 15.31 28.84
C GLY A 103 -11.28 16.17 29.02
N LEU A 104 -11.37 17.48 28.81
CA LEU A 104 -10.25 18.40 29.06
C LEU A 104 -10.23 18.93 30.49
N GLN A 105 -11.29 18.66 31.25
CA GLN A 105 -11.50 19.16 32.60
C GLN A 105 -11.98 18.02 33.50
N GLN A 106 -11.52 18.02 34.74
CA GLN A 106 -11.96 17.13 35.80
C GLN A 106 -12.78 17.91 36.83
N ALA A 107 -13.70 17.22 37.50
CA ALA A 107 -14.40 17.79 38.64
C ALA A 107 -13.51 17.68 39.89
N ILE A 108 -13.15 18.81 40.48
CA ILE A 108 -12.40 18.87 41.74
C ILE A 108 -13.37 19.23 42.87
N PRO A 109 -13.60 18.32 43.84
CA PRO A 109 -14.32 18.66 45.06
C PRO A 109 -13.46 19.57 45.94
N ALA A 110 -14.01 20.69 46.36
CA ALA A 110 -13.39 21.63 47.27
C ALA A 110 -14.37 21.99 48.41
N PHE A 111 -13.86 22.68 49.43
CA PHE A 111 -14.66 23.09 50.59
C PHE A 111 -15.90 23.94 50.21
N TRP A 112 -15.79 24.75 49.15
CA TRP A 112 -16.83 25.68 48.71
C TRP A 112 -17.77 25.14 47.63
N GLY A 113 -17.54 23.92 47.14
CA GLY A 113 -18.33 23.34 46.05
C GLY A 113 -17.50 22.42 45.14
N ILE A 114 -18.05 22.12 43.97
CA ILE A 114 -17.38 21.31 42.94
C ILE A 114 -17.04 22.21 41.77
N TYR A 115 -15.78 22.21 41.37
CA TYR A 115 -15.27 23.06 40.29
C TYR A 115 -14.75 22.23 39.14
N ARG A 116 -14.95 22.68 37.90
CA ARG A 116 -14.23 22.13 36.75
C ARG A 116 -12.82 22.72 36.69
N TRP A 117 -11.82 21.85 36.62
CA TRP A 117 -10.42 22.25 36.55
C TRP A 117 -9.71 21.52 35.42
N PRO A 118 -8.78 22.17 34.68
CA PRO A 118 -7.97 21.48 33.69
C PRO A 118 -7.17 20.31 34.30
N HIS A 119 -6.96 19.24 33.54
CA HIS A 119 -6.04 18.20 33.98
C HIS A 119 -4.62 18.75 34.14
N GLN A 120 -3.90 18.31 35.17
CA GLN A 120 -2.50 18.70 35.40
C GLN A 120 -1.57 18.08 34.35
N ASN A 121 -1.87 16.85 33.97
CA ASN A 121 -1.16 16.10 32.93
C ASN A 121 -2.00 16.02 31.67
N TYR A 122 -1.36 15.64 30.56
CA TYR A 122 -2.08 15.31 29.33
C TYR A 122 -3.01 14.13 29.61
N HIS A 123 -4.31 14.41 29.68
CA HIS A 123 -5.32 13.38 29.72
C HIS A 123 -5.25 12.57 28.42
N ARG A 124 -5.49 11.27 28.46
CA ARG A 124 -5.42 10.37 27.29
C ARG A 124 -6.80 9.86 26.93
N TYR A 125 -6.98 9.36 25.72
CA TYR A 125 -8.15 8.56 25.38
C TYR A 125 -8.05 7.21 26.10
N THR A 126 -8.99 6.94 27.01
CA THR A 126 -9.00 5.72 27.83
C THR A 126 -8.80 4.43 27.04
N ASN A 127 -9.41 4.34 25.85
CA ASN A 127 -9.28 3.15 25.00
C ASN A 127 -7.88 3.00 24.38
N LEU A 128 -7.22 4.10 24.00
CA LEU A 128 -5.87 4.07 23.42
C LEU A 128 -4.80 3.93 24.51
N GLU A 129 -5.03 4.52 25.68
CA GLU A 129 -4.21 4.30 26.88
C GLU A 129 -4.24 2.83 27.28
N ALA A 130 -5.43 2.23 27.41
CA ALA A 130 -5.55 0.80 27.71
C ALA A 130 -4.91 -0.08 26.64
N LEU A 131 -4.93 0.34 25.37
CA LEU A 131 -4.27 -0.38 24.27
C LEU A 131 -2.75 -0.37 24.41
N GLU A 132 -2.17 0.79 24.73
CA GLU A 132 -0.74 0.93 25.02
C GLU A 132 -0.35 0.12 26.25
N GLU A 133 -1.09 0.22 27.36
CA GLU A 133 -0.84 -0.57 28.58
C GLU A 133 -0.88 -2.08 28.28
N THR A 134 -1.86 -2.53 27.51
CA THR A 134 -1.99 -3.93 27.06
C THR A 134 -0.81 -4.36 26.20
N ALA A 135 -0.23 -3.46 25.40
CA ALA A 135 0.95 -3.75 24.61
C ALA A 135 2.24 -3.80 25.45
N ASP A 136 2.37 -2.87 26.40
CA ASP A 136 3.49 -2.84 27.36
C ASP A 136 3.53 -4.09 28.25
N GLU A 137 2.36 -4.70 28.50
CA GLU A 137 2.23 -6.04 29.08
C GLU A 137 2.67 -7.16 28.10
N THR A 138 3.98 -7.19 27.81
CA THR A 138 4.61 -8.16 26.89
C THR A 138 4.34 -9.64 27.24
N LEU A 139 4.05 -9.96 28.50
CA LEU A 139 3.75 -11.33 28.93
C LEU A 139 2.48 -11.89 28.27
N GLY A 140 1.45 -11.05 28.09
CA GLY A 140 0.19 -11.47 27.45
C GLY A 140 0.40 -11.85 25.99
N MET A 141 1.10 -11.00 25.23
CA MET A 141 1.50 -11.25 23.85
C MET A 141 2.37 -12.51 23.74
N LYS A 142 3.35 -12.68 24.64
CA LYS A 142 4.23 -13.84 24.68
C LYS A 142 3.47 -15.15 24.86
N GLU A 143 2.59 -15.24 25.86
CA GLU A 143 1.80 -16.46 26.10
C GLU A 143 0.79 -16.74 24.98
N ALA A 144 0.20 -15.70 24.38
CA ALA A 144 -0.67 -15.85 23.22
C ALA A 144 0.08 -16.45 22.02
N LEU A 145 1.25 -15.88 21.68
CA LEU A 145 2.08 -16.34 20.57
C LEU A 145 2.65 -17.75 20.79
N LYS A 146 2.88 -18.16 22.03
CA LYS A 146 3.31 -19.52 22.39
C LYS A 146 2.32 -20.61 21.95
N CYS A 147 1.02 -20.27 21.83
CA CYS A 147 0.00 -21.22 21.41
C CYS A 147 0.05 -21.54 19.90
N LEU A 148 0.83 -20.79 19.11
CA LEU A 148 0.90 -20.89 17.65
C LEU A 148 1.90 -21.96 17.16
N ALA A 149 1.78 -23.19 17.68
CA ALA A 149 2.79 -24.25 17.50
C ALA A 149 3.06 -24.68 16.03
N LYS A 150 2.14 -24.43 15.10
CA LYS A 150 2.24 -24.83 13.68
C LYS A 150 2.36 -23.66 12.72
N VAL A 151 2.54 -22.45 13.23
CA VAL A 151 2.58 -21.26 12.39
C VAL A 151 3.80 -21.29 11.45
N ASN A 152 3.57 -21.01 10.17
CA ASN A 152 4.61 -20.92 9.16
C ASN A 152 4.75 -19.52 8.57
N ASN A 153 3.72 -18.69 8.71
CA ASN A 153 3.73 -17.28 8.33
C ASN A 153 3.28 -16.41 9.51
N LEU A 154 4.20 -15.57 10.01
CA LEU A 154 3.91 -14.52 10.97
C LEU A 154 3.76 -13.19 10.23
N GLY A 155 2.80 -12.35 10.62
CA GLY A 155 2.63 -11.06 10.01
C GLY A 155 2.16 -9.93 10.91
N LEU A 156 2.24 -8.72 10.35
CA LEU A 156 1.94 -7.47 11.03
C LEU A 156 1.34 -6.48 10.03
N CYS A 157 0.27 -5.78 10.41
CA CYS A 157 -0.36 -4.74 9.60
C CYS A 157 -0.67 -3.52 10.47
N CYS A 158 0.12 -2.45 10.31
CA CYS A 158 0.00 -1.24 11.10
C CYS A 158 -0.24 -0.03 10.20
N ASP A 159 -1.32 0.70 10.44
CA ASP A 159 -1.59 2.02 9.85
C ASP A 159 -2.05 3.04 10.90
N ALA A 160 -1.16 3.94 11.33
CA ALA A 160 -1.45 4.94 12.35
C ALA A 160 -2.14 6.20 11.77
N GLY A 161 -2.41 6.25 10.46
CA GLY A 161 -2.90 7.46 9.79
C GLY A 161 -1.85 8.56 9.61
N LEU A 162 -0.57 8.23 9.77
CA LEU A 162 0.55 9.16 9.50
C LEU A 162 0.87 9.29 8.01
N GLY A 163 0.30 8.40 7.19
CA GLY A 163 0.39 8.41 5.73
C GLY A 163 -0.55 9.42 5.08
N PHE A 164 -0.83 9.19 3.80
CA PHE A 164 -1.76 10.01 3.05
C PHE A 164 -3.22 9.68 3.44
N LEU A 165 -3.93 10.64 4.04
CA LEU A 165 -5.36 10.61 4.31
C LEU A 165 -6.19 11.03 3.08
N LEU A 166 -7.26 10.28 2.79
CA LEU A 166 -8.18 10.52 1.67
C LEU A 166 -9.14 11.68 1.90
N GLY A 167 -9.48 11.97 3.17
CA GLY A 167 -10.31 13.12 3.50
C GLY A 167 -11.71 13.07 2.87
N PRO A 168 -12.23 14.18 2.30
CA PRO A 168 -13.59 14.25 1.77
C PRO A 168 -13.89 13.30 0.59
N GLU A 169 -12.87 12.86 -0.16
CA GLU A 169 -13.06 11.87 -1.23
C GLU A 169 -13.24 10.45 -0.69
N GLY A 170 -12.64 10.12 0.46
CA GLY A 170 -12.80 8.82 1.10
C GLY A 170 -14.28 8.49 1.36
N GLN A 171 -15.07 9.49 1.77
CA GLN A 171 -16.50 9.34 2.05
C GLN A 171 -17.36 9.03 0.81
N ARG A 172 -16.87 9.32 -0.39
CA ARG A 172 -17.58 9.03 -1.65
C ARG A 172 -17.42 7.57 -2.09
N ARG A 173 -16.44 6.84 -1.55
CA ARG A 173 -16.19 5.45 -1.92
C ARG A 173 -17.10 4.49 -1.16
N LYS A 174 -17.77 3.60 -1.89
CA LYS A 174 -18.69 2.59 -1.34
C LYS A 174 -17.97 1.41 -0.67
N LYS A 175 -16.69 1.19 -0.96
CA LYS A 175 -15.83 0.18 -0.31
C LYS A 175 -14.40 0.72 -0.16
N PRO A 176 -13.80 0.72 1.04
CA PRO A 176 -12.38 0.99 1.19
C PRO A 176 -11.57 -0.18 0.60
N PHE A 177 -10.57 0.13 -0.23
CA PHE A 177 -9.61 -0.86 -0.71
C PHE A 177 -8.75 -1.29 0.47
N ARG A 178 -8.93 -2.53 0.96
CA ARG A 178 -8.09 -3.10 2.02
C ARG A 178 -7.03 -4.00 1.39
N GLN A 179 -5.78 -3.68 1.64
CA GLN A 179 -4.66 -4.51 1.22
C GLN A 179 -4.68 -5.83 2.02
N PRO A 180 -4.59 -6.99 1.36
CA PRO A 180 -4.58 -8.26 2.08
C PRO A 180 -3.31 -8.38 2.93
N VAL A 181 -3.46 -8.76 4.19
CA VAL A 181 -2.32 -8.96 5.12
C VAL A 181 -1.45 -10.15 4.69
N PHE A 182 -2.05 -11.21 4.16
CA PHE A 182 -1.32 -12.35 3.60
C PHE A 182 -1.50 -12.38 2.09
N THR A 183 -0.47 -11.97 1.37
CA THR A 183 -0.35 -12.24 -0.06
C THR A 183 0.24 -13.65 -0.23
N SER A 184 -0.47 -14.52 -0.96
CA SER A 184 -0.08 -15.92 -1.11
C SER A 184 0.90 -16.06 -2.27
N HIS A 185 2.18 -15.79 -2.03
CA HIS A 185 3.23 -15.98 -3.04
C HIS A 185 4.30 -16.93 -2.50
N ASN A 186 4.18 -18.22 -2.85
CA ASN A 186 5.32 -19.12 -2.82
C ASN A 186 5.92 -19.14 -4.23
N TRP A 187 7.02 -18.41 -4.45
CA TRP A 187 7.56 -18.21 -5.80
C TRP A 187 8.02 -19.52 -6.47
N ARG A 188 8.29 -20.58 -5.68
CA ARG A 188 8.66 -21.91 -6.18
C ARG A 188 7.47 -22.76 -6.62
N GLN A 189 6.24 -22.35 -6.31
CA GLN A 189 5.01 -23.03 -6.74
C GLN A 189 4.27 -22.08 -7.69
N GLU A 190 4.18 -22.44 -8.96
CA GLU A 190 3.46 -21.66 -10.00
C GLU A 190 1.96 -21.51 -9.73
N HIS A 191 1.43 -22.25 -8.74
CA HIS A 191 0.07 -22.07 -8.27
C HIS A 191 -0.07 -20.82 -7.41
N ARG A 192 -0.63 -19.77 -8.01
CA ARG A 192 -1.37 -18.74 -7.27
C ARG A 192 -2.49 -19.42 -6.49
N GLU A 193 -2.35 -19.55 -5.16
CA GLU A 193 -3.55 -19.69 -4.34
C GLU A 193 -4.35 -18.39 -4.52
N PRO A 194 -5.66 -18.44 -4.82
CA PRO A 194 -6.44 -17.25 -5.07
C PRO A 194 -6.26 -16.26 -3.91
N ALA A 195 -5.95 -15.00 -4.26
CA ALA A 195 -5.91 -13.89 -3.32
C ALA A 195 -7.31 -13.71 -2.74
N GLY A 196 -7.59 -14.41 -1.63
CA GLY A 196 -8.96 -14.54 -1.14
C GLY A 196 -9.22 -15.70 -0.19
N GLY A 197 -8.18 -16.39 0.31
CA GLY A 197 -8.36 -17.23 1.49
C GLY A 197 -9.02 -16.38 2.58
N PRO A 198 -10.17 -16.78 3.13
CA PRO A 198 -10.94 -15.88 3.96
C PRO A 198 -10.20 -15.58 5.26
N THR A 199 -9.75 -14.34 5.41
CA THR A 199 -9.09 -13.85 6.60
C THR A 199 -10.13 -13.52 7.66
N ILE A 200 -10.02 -14.13 8.84
CA ILE A 200 -10.79 -13.67 10.01
C ILE A 200 -10.26 -12.28 10.36
N THR A 201 -11.05 -11.22 10.15
CA THR A 201 -10.81 -9.90 10.72
C THR A 201 -11.81 -9.69 11.86
N VAL A 202 -11.37 -9.72 13.12
CA VAL A 202 -12.27 -9.55 14.30
C VAL A 202 -12.74 -8.08 14.45
N ALA A 203 -12.43 -7.22 13.47
CA ALA A 203 -12.60 -5.77 13.50
C ALA A 203 -14.08 -5.33 13.50
N ASP A 204 -14.97 -6.08 12.85
CA ASP A 204 -16.38 -5.67 12.67
C ASP A 204 -17.25 -5.76 13.94
N PHE A 205 -16.69 -6.17 15.09
CA PHE A 205 -17.49 -6.59 16.25
C PHE A 205 -17.76 -5.56 17.33
N ASN A 206 -17.10 -4.39 17.40
CA ASN A 206 -17.51 -3.25 18.25
C ASN A 206 -16.44 -2.15 18.26
N GLU A 207 -16.74 -0.98 17.68
CA GLU A 207 -16.42 0.34 18.26
C GLU A 207 -17.11 1.50 17.55
N ALA A 208 -17.62 1.30 16.33
CA ALA A 208 -18.60 2.20 15.70
C ALA A 208 -19.88 2.41 16.54
N ALA A 209 -20.16 1.52 17.50
CA ALA A 209 -21.35 1.61 18.36
C ALA A 209 -21.28 2.71 19.43
N ARG A 210 -20.09 3.16 19.87
CA ARG A 210 -19.99 4.23 20.89
C ARG A 210 -20.16 5.62 20.27
N THR A 211 -19.55 5.89 19.11
CA THR A 211 -19.79 7.14 18.36
C THR A 211 -21.24 7.21 17.87
N ARG A 212 -21.83 6.08 17.46
CA ARG A 212 -23.25 5.98 17.11
C ARG A 212 -24.18 6.20 18.32
N ARG A 213 -23.74 5.93 19.57
CA ARG A 213 -24.49 6.30 20.80
C ARG A 213 -24.45 7.79 21.10
N LEU A 214 -23.37 8.51 20.77
CA LEU A 214 -23.34 9.97 20.89
C LEU A 214 -24.28 10.63 19.88
N MET A 215 -24.45 10.03 18.69
CA MET A 215 -25.50 10.43 17.73
C MET A 215 -26.93 10.00 18.12
N GLN A 216 -27.10 9.19 19.18
CA GLN A 216 -28.42 8.95 19.80
C GLN A 216 -28.79 10.00 20.86
N CYS A 217 -27.90 10.95 21.17
CA CYS A 217 -28.28 12.14 21.92
C CYS A 217 -29.05 13.08 20.97
N ASN A 218 -30.37 12.91 20.91
CA ASN A 218 -31.27 13.75 20.10
C ASN A 218 -31.26 15.25 20.48
N THR A 219 -30.48 15.67 21.48
CA THR A 219 -30.34 17.08 21.87
C THR A 219 -28.95 17.38 22.44
N SER A 220 -28.45 18.59 22.20
CA SER A 220 -27.19 19.10 22.76
C SER A 220 -27.16 19.11 24.30
N SER A 221 -28.33 19.21 24.95
CA SER A 221 -28.47 19.14 26.41
C SER A 221 -28.18 17.75 26.98
N LYS A 222 -28.55 16.67 26.27
CA LYS A 222 -28.24 15.29 26.69
C LYS A 222 -26.74 15.01 26.59
N LEU A 223 -26.08 15.52 25.56
CA LEU A 223 -24.64 15.41 25.41
C LEU A 223 -23.90 16.11 26.55
N ARG A 224 -24.25 17.37 26.85
CA ARG A 224 -23.66 18.12 27.97
C ARG A 224 -23.88 17.43 29.31
N ARG A 225 -25.06 16.82 29.50
CA ARG A 225 -25.37 16.05 30.71
C ARG A 225 -24.48 14.82 30.84
N LEU A 226 -24.34 14.05 29.76
CA LEU A 226 -23.49 12.85 29.73
C LEU A 226 -22.02 13.17 30.07
N LEU A 227 -21.47 14.23 29.46
CA LEU A 227 -20.10 14.67 29.75
C LEU A 227 -19.90 15.07 31.20
N MET A 228 -20.87 15.80 31.77
CA MET A 228 -20.83 16.18 33.18
C MET A 228 -20.91 14.97 34.10
N ASP A 229 -21.80 14.02 33.80
CA ASP A 229 -21.99 12.81 34.60
C ASP A 229 -20.73 11.93 34.57
N ASN A 230 -20.04 11.82 33.42
CA ASN A 230 -18.76 11.12 33.30
C ASN A 230 -17.66 11.78 34.13
N MET A 231 -17.50 13.10 34.02
CA MET A 231 -16.50 13.87 34.76
C MET A 231 -16.69 13.77 36.29
N LEU A 232 -17.95 13.68 36.75
CA LEU A 232 -18.26 13.45 38.16
C LEU A 232 -18.00 11.99 38.56
N ALA A 233 -18.29 11.03 37.69
CA ALA A 233 -17.95 9.63 37.95
C ALA A 233 -16.43 9.43 38.13
N GLU A 234 -15.63 10.08 37.28
CA GLU A 234 -14.15 10.09 37.38
C GLU A 234 -13.65 10.73 38.67
N ALA A 235 -14.34 11.76 39.18
CA ALA A 235 -14.05 12.37 40.48
C ALA A 235 -14.50 11.52 41.69
N GLY A 236 -15.02 10.31 41.46
CA GLY A 236 -15.39 9.34 42.48
C GLY A 236 -16.86 9.35 42.91
N TYR A 237 -17.73 10.14 42.26
CA TYR A 237 -19.16 10.13 42.56
C TYR A 237 -19.86 8.93 41.91
N GLN A 238 -20.73 8.22 42.64
CA GLN A 238 -21.39 7.01 42.13
C GLN A 238 -22.92 7.07 42.21
N GLY A 239 -23.58 6.50 41.20
CA GLY A 239 -25.04 6.29 41.17
C GLY A 239 -25.85 7.55 41.48
N GLU A 240 -26.65 7.50 42.56
CA GLU A 240 -27.52 8.58 43.05
C GLU A 240 -26.77 9.86 43.48
N GLN A 241 -25.45 9.81 43.65
CA GLN A 241 -24.64 10.97 43.99
C GLN A 241 -24.40 11.88 42.78
N ILE A 242 -24.32 11.31 41.58
CA ILE A 242 -23.99 12.05 40.35
C ILE A 242 -25.02 13.17 40.06
N PRO A 243 -26.35 12.92 40.15
CA PRO A 243 -27.35 13.99 39.96
C PRO A 243 -27.22 15.13 40.97
N LYS A 244 -26.87 14.84 42.23
CA LYS A 244 -26.71 15.84 43.28
C LYS A 244 -25.42 16.65 43.08
N ALA A 245 -24.32 15.97 42.78
CA ALA A 245 -23.03 16.59 42.49
C ALA A 245 -23.09 17.47 41.24
N ALA A 246 -23.82 17.05 40.20
CA ALA A 246 -24.08 17.84 39.01
C ALA A 246 -24.83 19.14 39.29
N ARG A 247 -25.85 19.11 40.16
CA ARG A 247 -26.56 20.33 40.59
C ARG A 247 -25.62 21.24 41.36
N LEU A 248 -24.87 20.69 42.31
CA LEU A 248 -23.90 21.45 43.10
C LEU A 248 -22.83 22.11 42.21
N LEU A 249 -22.31 21.42 41.20
CA LEU A 249 -21.36 21.98 40.23
C LEU A 249 -21.97 23.14 39.47
N MET A 250 -23.18 22.96 38.92
CA MET A 250 -23.89 24.03 38.20
C MET A 250 -24.18 25.24 39.09
N ASP A 251 -24.60 25.01 40.34
CA ASP A 251 -24.88 26.07 41.31
C ASP A 251 -23.59 26.80 41.71
N THR A 252 -22.47 26.06 41.87
CA THR A 252 -21.16 26.62 42.25
C THR A 252 -20.60 27.52 41.14
N GLU A 253 -20.76 27.13 39.88
CA GLU A 253 -20.25 27.88 38.72
C GLU A 253 -21.26 28.92 38.19
N GLY A 254 -22.49 28.93 38.69
CA GLY A 254 -23.56 29.81 38.21
C GLY A 254 -23.97 29.52 36.76
N VAL A 255 -23.80 28.27 36.30
CA VAL A 255 -24.09 27.84 34.92
C VAL A 255 -25.32 26.96 34.83
N THR A 256 -26.04 27.04 33.72
CA THR A 256 -27.14 26.13 33.41
C THR A 256 -26.70 25.10 32.38
N LEU A 257 -27.38 23.95 32.34
CA LEU A 257 -27.07 22.87 31.40
C LEU A 257 -26.98 23.28 29.90
N PRO A 258 -27.77 24.22 29.35
CA PRO A 258 -27.56 24.67 27.96
C PRO A 258 -26.37 25.62 27.79
N ASN A 259 -25.96 26.33 28.84
CA ASN A 259 -24.91 27.35 28.80
C ASN A 259 -23.53 26.81 29.19
N ILE A 260 -23.46 25.62 29.80
CA ILE A 260 -22.19 24.98 30.17
C ILE A 260 -21.43 24.54 28.91
N THR A 261 -20.15 24.92 28.82
CA THR A 261 -19.24 24.57 27.73
C THR A 261 -18.12 23.66 28.23
N PHE A 262 -17.96 22.49 27.60
CA PHE A 262 -16.87 21.54 27.91
C PHE A 262 -15.75 21.64 26.87
N GLY A 263 -15.45 22.85 26.41
CA GLY A 263 -14.50 23.14 25.33
C GLY A 263 -15.14 23.57 24.01
N GLU A 264 -14.33 24.17 23.12
CA GLU A 264 -14.75 24.74 21.82
C GLU A 264 -15.42 23.70 20.91
N ARG A 265 -14.90 22.47 20.90
CA ARG A 265 -15.45 21.37 20.09
C ARG A 265 -16.81 20.89 20.60
N THR A 266 -16.99 20.78 21.91
CA THR A 266 -18.31 20.43 22.49
C THR A 266 -19.34 21.49 22.12
N ALA A 267 -18.95 22.77 22.12
CA ALA A 267 -19.81 23.86 21.66
C ALA A 267 -20.13 23.73 20.15
N HIS A 268 -19.15 23.40 19.31
CA HIS A 268 -19.36 23.17 17.88
C HIS A 268 -20.27 21.97 17.58
N ILE A 269 -20.06 20.83 18.25
CA ILE A 269 -20.94 19.64 18.12
C ILE A 269 -22.35 19.97 18.61
N CYS A 270 -22.48 20.70 19.73
CA CYS A 270 -23.78 21.13 20.22
C CYS A 270 -24.49 22.04 19.21
N ALA A 271 -23.77 22.99 18.58
CA ALA A 271 -24.31 23.86 17.54
C ALA A 271 -24.73 23.07 16.29
N LEU A 272 -23.95 22.08 15.86
CA LEU A 272 -24.29 21.17 14.77
C LEU A 272 -25.56 20.37 15.07
N VAL A 273 -25.64 19.75 16.25
CA VAL A 273 -26.83 19.03 16.70
C VAL A 273 -28.04 19.97 16.70
N ASP A 274 -27.90 21.17 17.26
CA ASP A 274 -28.98 22.16 17.32
C ASP A 274 -29.40 22.67 15.92
N ASN A 275 -28.49 22.74 14.94
CA ASN A 275 -28.77 23.14 13.55
C ASN A 275 -29.44 22.03 12.73
N VAL A 276 -29.00 20.78 12.86
CA VAL A 276 -29.61 19.62 12.17
C VAL A 276 -31.08 19.46 12.59
N PHE A 277 -31.38 19.61 13.88
CA PHE A 277 -32.77 19.54 14.37
C PHE A 277 -33.63 20.77 14.04
N ARG A 278 -33.03 21.91 13.68
CA ARG A 278 -33.77 23.07 13.14
C ARG A 278 -34.15 22.86 11.67
N SER A 279 -33.34 22.13 10.91
CA SER A 279 -33.55 21.92 9.46
C SER A 279 -34.71 20.98 9.12
N ASP A 280 -35.20 20.17 10.06
CA ASP A 280 -36.41 19.34 9.87
C ASP A 280 -37.71 20.16 9.69
N THR A 281 -37.65 21.49 9.84
CA THR A 281 -38.81 22.40 9.66
C THR A 281 -38.86 23.17 8.34
N ILE A 282 -37.86 23.05 7.45
CA ILE A 282 -37.89 23.70 6.13
C ILE A 282 -37.44 22.68 5.06
N ARG A 283 -38.38 21.86 4.60
CA ARG A 283 -38.29 21.14 3.32
C ARG A 283 -39.01 21.96 2.28
N ASP A 284 -38.25 22.69 1.46
CA ASP A 284 -38.55 23.03 0.05
C ASP A 284 -37.59 24.15 -0.40
N ASP A 285 -36.31 23.82 -0.64
CA ASP A 285 -35.55 24.49 -1.70
C ASP A 285 -34.30 23.68 -2.09
N PHE A 286 -34.27 23.22 -3.34
CA PHE A 286 -33.31 22.25 -3.89
C PHE A 286 -32.04 22.89 -4.48
N GLY A 287 -31.59 24.03 -3.93
CA GLY A 287 -30.47 24.80 -4.49
C GLY A 287 -29.22 24.90 -3.60
N ASP A 288 -29.35 24.89 -2.28
CA ASP A 288 -28.28 25.32 -1.36
C ASP A 288 -27.58 24.20 -0.56
N ILE A 289 -27.99 22.93 -0.73
CA ILE A 289 -27.46 21.78 0.05
C ILE A 289 -25.96 21.55 -0.20
N ALA A 290 -25.46 21.84 -1.40
CA ALA A 290 -24.04 21.74 -1.72
C ALA A 290 -23.17 22.74 -0.93
N SER A 291 -23.76 23.82 -0.42
CA SER A 291 -23.07 24.84 0.39
C SER A 291 -23.13 24.57 1.90
N LEU A 292 -23.92 23.61 2.39
CA LEU A 292 -23.83 23.15 3.79
C LEU A 292 -22.83 21.99 3.94
N ASP A 293 -22.60 21.23 2.86
CA ASP A 293 -21.66 20.11 2.83
C ASP A 293 -20.21 20.53 3.10
N TRP A 294 -19.78 21.75 2.75
CA TRP A 294 -18.41 22.19 2.99
C TRP A 294 -18.11 22.50 4.47
N GLN A 295 -19.11 22.93 5.26
CA GLN A 295 -18.96 23.18 6.70
C GLN A 295 -19.07 21.90 7.55
N LEU A 296 -19.55 20.81 6.94
CA LEU A 296 -19.72 19.49 7.55
C LEU A 296 -18.57 18.53 7.21
N GLN A 297 -17.55 18.97 6.45
CA GLN A 297 -16.38 18.13 6.13
C GLN A 297 -15.62 17.77 7.40
N ALA A 298 -15.85 16.54 7.87
CA ALA A 298 -15.34 16.06 9.14
C ALA A 298 -13.81 15.82 9.14
N LEU A 299 -13.17 15.71 7.97
CA LEU A 299 -11.71 15.53 7.86
C LEU A 299 -11.12 16.36 6.71
N ILE A 300 -10.24 17.31 7.05
CA ILE A 300 -9.44 18.09 6.09
C ILE A 300 -7.97 17.67 6.25
N PRO A 301 -7.42 16.82 5.36
CA PRO A 301 -6.07 16.30 5.51
C PRO A 301 -4.96 17.33 5.67
N SER A 302 -5.06 18.48 5.00
CA SER A 302 -4.08 19.58 5.11
C SER A 302 -4.18 20.39 6.40
N SER A 303 -5.29 20.27 7.15
CA SER A 303 -5.54 21.04 8.36
C SER A 303 -6.37 20.24 9.35
N LEU A 304 -5.67 19.41 10.15
CA LEU A 304 -6.30 18.60 11.18
C LEU A 304 -6.71 19.44 12.40
N THR A 305 -7.87 19.11 12.97
CA THR A 305 -8.31 19.65 14.26
C THR A 305 -7.42 19.15 15.40
N MET A 306 -7.41 19.86 16.53
CA MET A 306 -6.63 19.44 17.70
C MET A 306 -6.96 18.01 18.14
N ALA A 307 -8.24 17.64 18.19
CA ALA A 307 -8.65 16.30 18.60
C ALA A 307 -8.23 15.20 17.61
N GLN A 308 -8.16 15.54 16.32
CA GLN A 308 -7.61 14.64 15.29
C GLN A 308 -6.12 14.42 15.50
N LYS A 309 -5.37 15.49 15.76
CA LYS A 309 -3.95 15.40 16.10
C LYS A 309 -3.72 14.59 17.37
N GLU A 310 -4.51 14.82 18.42
CA GLU A 310 -4.46 14.02 19.65
C GLU A 310 -4.70 12.53 19.39
N LEU A 311 -5.70 12.21 18.56
CA LEU A 311 -6.01 10.83 18.22
C LEU A 311 -4.85 10.16 17.48
N LEU A 312 -4.28 10.83 16.47
CA LEU A 312 -3.12 10.33 15.73
C LEU A 312 -1.88 10.16 16.62
N LEU A 313 -1.65 11.11 17.53
CA LEU A 313 -0.54 11.04 18.49
C LEU A 313 -0.65 9.81 19.39
N GLU A 314 -1.81 9.61 20.01
CA GLU A 314 -2.00 8.49 20.92
C GLU A 314 -2.05 7.13 20.18
N LEU A 315 -2.52 7.12 18.93
CA LEU A 315 -2.48 5.93 18.09
C LEU A 315 -1.04 5.56 17.68
N GLU A 316 -0.19 6.55 17.39
CA GLU A 316 1.25 6.32 17.14
C GLU A 316 1.94 5.68 18.37
N TRP A 317 1.62 6.15 19.57
CA TRP A 317 2.15 5.54 20.80
C TRP A 317 1.71 4.09 20.97
N ALA A 318 0.41 3.81 20.79
CA ALA A 318 -0.12 2.46 20.85
C ALA A 318 0.48 1.54 19.77
N HIS A 319 0.69 2.03 18.55
CA HIS A 319 1.39 1.30 17.48
C HIS A 319 2.81 0.94 17.89
N ARG A 320 3.57 1.92 18.37
CA ARG A 320 4.95 1.71 18.79
C ARG A 320 5.04 0.62 19.87
N ALA A 321 4.20 0.70 20.90
CA ALA A 321 4.16 -0.29 21.97
C ALA A 321 3.77 -1.68 21.44
N MET A 322 2.74 -1.76 20.59
CA MET A 322 2.29 -3.01 20.00
C MET A 322 3.37 -3.69 19.15
N ILE A 323 4.04 -2.95 18.27
CA ILE A 323 5.09 -3.49 17.39
C ILE A 323 6.28 -3.97 18.21
N GLN A 324 6.69 -3.21 19.23
CA GLN A 324 7.75 -3.63 20.16
C GLN A 324 7.39 -4.93 20.87
N SER A 325 6.18 -5.00 21.44
CA SER A 325 5.67 -6.17 22.15
C SER A 325 5.61 -7.40 21.26
N PHE A 326 5.14 -7.23 20.01
CA PHE A 326 5.13 -8.29 19.00
C PHE A 326 6.54 -8.80 18.70
N VAL A 327 7.48 -7.90 18.38
CA VAL A 327 8.88 -8.27 18.05
C VAL A 327 9.55 -9.00 19.22
N ILE A 328 9.41 -8.48 20.45
CA ILE A 328 9.96 -9.13 21.67
C ILE A 328 9.35 -10.52 21.86
N SER A 329 8.03 -10.63 21.73
CA SER A 329 7.32 -11.90 21.91
C SER A 329 7.67 -12.92 20.83
N VAL A 330 7.96 -12.47 19.60
CA VAL A 330 8.46 -13.33 18.53
C VAL A 330 9.82 -13.90 18.88
N VAL A 331 10.77 -13.04 19.28
CA VAL A 331 12.12 -13.46 19.69
C VAL A 331 12.06 -14.45 20.86
N ASP A 332 11.29 -14.14 21.90
CA ASP A 332 11.20 -14.96 23.11
C ASP A 332 10.63 -16.37 22.86
N ASN A 333 9.65 -16.47 21.95
CA ASN A 333 9.05 -17.75 21.59
C ASN A 333 9.90 -18.52 20.57
N ALA A 334 10.58 -17.82 19.67
CA ALA A 334 11.53 -18.42 18.74
C ALA A 334 12.71 -19.06 19.48
N LEU A 335 13.27 -18.39 20.49
CA LEU A 335 14.34 -18.94 21.36
C LEU A 335 13.90 -20.19 22.14
N GLN A 336 12.60 -20.40 22.33
CA GLN A 336 12.02 -21.59 22.97
C GLN A 336 11.65 -22.70 21.95
N GLY A 337 11.96 -22.52 20.66
CA GLY A 337 11.63 -23.48 19.60
C GLY A 337 10.15 -23.46 19.17
N CYS A 338 9.35 -22.48 19.62
CA CYS A 338 7.93 -22.42 19.24
C CYS A 338 7.75 -22.02 17.76
N PHE A 339 8.77 -21.41 17.15
CA PHE A 339 8.72 -20.88 15.77
C PHE A 339 9.67 -21.57 14.80
N ASP A 340 10.04 -22.82 15.07
CA ASP A 340 10.86 -23.63 14.16
C ASP A 340 10.19 -23.83 12.79
N ASN A 341 8.86 -23.78 12.73
CA ASN A 341 8.08 -23.92 11.50
C ASN A 341 7.94 -22.61 10.70
N VAL A 342 8.38 -21.47 11.24
CA VAL A 342 8.23 -20.16 10.60
C VAL A 342 9.20 -20.06 9.42
N THR A 343 8.63 -20.00 8.22
CA THR A 343 9.37 -19.84 6.96
C THR A 343 9.14 -18.49 6.31
N THR A 344 8.10 -17.76 6.73
CA THR A 344 7.70 -16.50 6.12
C THR A 344 7.38 -15.45 7.20
N LEU A 345 7.88 -14.23 6.98
CA LEU A 345 7.53 -13.04 7.74
C LEU A 345 6.89 -12.01 6.80
N THR A 346 5.64 -11.62 7.07
CA THR A 346 4.86 -10.70 6.24
C THR A 346 4.51 -9.43 7.02
N ILE A 347 5.27 -8.37 6.79
CA ILE A 347 4.93 -7.03 7.25
C ILE A 347 4.10 -6.36 6.16
N ALA A 348 2.77 -6.49 6.24
CA ALA A 348 1.87 -5.99 5.22
C ALA A 348 1.81 -4.45 5.18
N LYS A 349 1.89 -3.81 6.35
CA LYS A 349 2.00 -2.36 6.51
C LYS A 349 2.81 -2.04 7.76
N ILE A 350 3.76 -1.13 7.64
CA ILE A 350 4.42 -0.50 8.77
C ILE A 350 4.70 0.98 8.46
N PRO A 351 4.33 1.94 9.34
CA PRO A 351 4.72 3.33 9.18
C PRO A 351 6.25 3.48 9.19
N SER A 352 6.79 4.35 8.34
CA SER A 352 8.24 4.47 8.18
C SER A 352 8.96 4.85 9.47
N CYS A 353 8.31 5.59 10.36
CA CYS A 353 8.81 5.97 11.67
C CYS A 353 9.04 4.77 12.60
N HIS A 354 8.41 3.62 12.35
CA HIS A 354 8.52 2.41 13.16
C HIS A 354 9.43 1.33 12.55
N VAL A 355 9.97 1.54 11.34
CA VAL A 355 10.87 0.58 10.68
C VAL A 355 12.09 0.24 11.55
N HIS A 356 12.59 1.21 12.32
CA HIS A 356 13.72 1.03 13.25
C HIS A 356 13.47 -0.05 14.33
N ILE A 357 12.21 -0.39 14.62
CA ILE A 357 11.87 -1.43 15.61
C ILE A 357 12.27 -2.82 15.09
N LEU A 358 12.31 -3.01 13.77
CA LEU A 358 12.72 -4.25 13.11
C LEU A 358 14.25 -4.36 12.96
N GLN A 359 15.00 -3.27 13.20
CA GLN A 359 16.46 -3.23 13.16
C GLN A 359 17.07 -3.82 14.44
N ARG A 360 16.78 -5.10 14.68
CA ARG A 360 17.26 -5.86 15.84
C ARG A 360 17.86 -7.18 15.35
N GLU A 361 19.16 -7.37 15.56
CA GLU A 361 19.85 -8.59 15.15
C GLU A 361 19.18 -9.86 15.73
N CYS A 362 18.74 -9.79 16.99
CA CYS A 362 18.09 -10.93 17.64
C CYS A 362 16.77 -11.35 16.98
N LEU A 363 16.03 -10.44 16.34
CA LEU A 363 14.81 -10.79 15.61
C LEU A 363 15.14 -11.74 14.46
N TRP A 364 16.05 -11.32 13.59
CA TRP A 364 16.41 -12.04 12.37
C TRP A 364 17.19 -13.32 12.68
N ALA A 365 18.13 -13.27 13.64
CA ALA A 365 18.91 -14.43 14.06
C ALA A 365 18.07 -15.50 14.80
N SER A 366 16.96 -15.12 15.45
CA SER A 366 16.11 -16.08 16.18
C SER A 366 15.24 -16.97 15.28
N LEU A 367 15.10 -16.65 13.99
CA LEU A 367 14.25 -17.37 13.04
C LEU A 367 15.09 -18.11 11.99
N PRO A 368 15.71 -19.25 12.33
CA PRO A 368 16.71 -19.92 11.48
C PRO A 368 16.14 -20.49 10.16
N ASN A 369 14.83 -20.77 10.13
CA ASN A 369 14.15 -21.34 8.96
C ASN A 369 13.43 -20.29 8.10
N LEU A 370 13.57 -18.99 8.43
CA LEU A 370 12.96 -17.91 7.67
C LEU A 370 13.57 -17.84 6.26
N ARG A 371 12.73 -17.97 5.23
CA ARG A 371 13.17 -17.93 3.82
C ARG A 371 12.55 -16.80 3.02
N ASN A 372 11.34 -16.39 3.40
CA ASN A 372 10.58 -15.39 2.66
C ASN A 372 10.27 -14.20 3.55
N VAL A 373 10.59 -13.00 3.08
CA VAL A 373 10.24 -11.75 3.74
C VAL A 373 9.42 -10.90 2.78
N SER A 374 8.30 -10.39 3.26
CA SER A 374 7.48 -9.40 2.57
C SER A 374 7.39 -8.15 3.44
N LEU A 375 7.77 -7.01 2.88
CA LEU A 375 7.89 -5.73 3.58
C LEU A 375 7.15 -4.63 2.82
N GLY A 376 5.98 -4.27 3.33
CA GLY A 376 5.18 -3.12 2.90
C GLY A 376 5.36 -1.94 3.84
N VAL A 377 5.94 -0.84 3.35
CA VAL A 377 6.24 0.34 4.16
C VAL A 377 5.33 1.49 3.78
N LEU A 378 4.59 2.00 4.76
CA LEU A 378 3.77 3.19 4.63
C LEU A 378 4.66 4.41 4.91
N ALA A 379 4.91 5.21 3.88
CA ALA A 379 5.73 6.40 4.02
C ALA A 379 4.97 7.48 4.80
N ASP A 380 5.63 8.08 5.80
CA ASP A 380 5.00 9.10 6.63
C ASP A 380 4.93 10.43 5.87
N TRP A 381 3.78 11.09 5.99
CA TRP A 381 3.54 12.43 5.45
C TRP A 381 3.56 13.51 6.51
N ARG A 382 3.48 13.08 7.78
CA ARG A 382 3.42 13.95 8.92
C ARG A 382 4.05 13.32 10.15
N ARG A 383 4.42 14.17 11.09
CA ARG A 383 4.82 13.79 12.45
C ARG A 383 4.05 14.64 13.44
N ILE A 384 3.28 13.97 14.27
CA ILE A 384 2.53 14.63 15.34
C ILE A 384 3.41 14.71 16.58
N VAL A 385 3.59 15.91 17.13
CA VAL A 385 4.46 16.12 18.29
C VAL A 385 3.73 16.88 19.39
N LYS A 386 3.94 16.46 20.63
CA LYS A 386 3.49 17.18 21.82
C LYS A 386 4.57 18.14 22.27
N VAL A 387 4.37 19.44 22.05
CA VAL A 387 5.36 20.48 22.40
C VAL A 387 5.19 20.95 23.84
N ALA A 388 3.93 21.09 24.28
CA ALA A 388 3.58 21.51 25.63
C ALA A 388 2.24 20.87 26.06
N PRO A 389 1.86 20.92 27.35
CA PRO A 389 0.54 20.46 27.77
C PRO A 389 -0.58 21.17 26.99
N GLY A 390 -1.40 20.39 26.27
CA GLY A 390 -2.49 20.90 25.45
C GLY A 390 -2.09 21.51 24.09
N ILE A 391 -0.81 21.48 23.72
CA ILE A 391 -0.32 21.96 22.41
C ILE A 391 0.27 20.79 21.63
N ILE A 392 -0.36 20.48 20.50
CA ILE A 392 0.08 19.44 19.57
C ILE A 392 0.26 20.04 18.19
N ASP A 393 1.47 19.86 17.67
CA ASP A 393 1.83 20.29 16.33
C ASP A 393 1.74 19.12 15.34
N ASP A 394 1.37 19.47 14.13
CA ASP A 394 1.33 18.59 12.96
C ASP A 394 2.41 19.08 12.00
N LEU A 395 3.55 18.38 11.99
CA LEU A 395 4.71 18.76 11.19
C LEU A 395 4.70 17.97 9.89
N PRO A 396 4.71 18.61 8.70
CA PRO A 396 4.83 17.89 7.45
C PRO A 396 6.20 17.19 7.37
N VAL A 397 6.20 15.95 6.89
CA VAL A 397 7.40 15.13 6.68
C VAL A 397 7.46 14.75 5.21
N SER A 398 8.64 14.79 4.60
CA SER A 398 8.78 14.27 3.24
C SER A 398 8.68 12.74 3.27
N PRO A 399 7.80 12.11 2.47
CA PRO A 399 7.75 10.66 2.34
C PRO A 399 9.09 10.05 1.90
N VAL A 400 9.94 10.82 1.22
CA VAL A 400 11.29 10.40 0.78
C VAL A 400 12.23 10.13 1.97
N GLU A 401 12.00 10.73 3.14
CA GLU A 401 12.76 10.45 4.37
C GLU A 401 12.62 9.00 4.87
N SER A 402 11.67 8.23 4.31
CA SER A 402 11.51 6.80 4.60
C SER A 402 12.59 5.93 3.95
N VAL A 403 13.16 6.36 2.82
CA VAL A 403 14.10 5.60 2.00
C VAL A 403 15.35 5.18 2.78
N PRO A 404 16.10 6.09 3.46
CA PRO A 404 17.29 5.70 4.23
C PRO A 404 16.98 4.69 5.35
N LYS A 405 15.81 4.81 5.99
CA LYS A 405 15.40 3.91 7.09
C LYS A 405 15.21 2.48 6.58
N VAL A 406 14.58 2.36 5.40
CA VAL A 406 14.35 1.07 4.75
C VAL A 406 15.65 0.51 4.18
N PHE A 407 16.47 1.33 3.54
CA PHE A 407 17.79 0.92 3.05
C PHE A 407 18.59 0.25 4.17
N ALA A 408 18.72 0.89 5.34
CA ALA A 408 19.44 0.32 6.48
C ALA A 408 18.86 -1.01 6.97
N LEU A 409 17.53 -1.16 6.97
CA LEU A 409 16.89 -2.44 7.32
C LEU A 409 17.23 -3.54 6.30
N LEU A 410 17.17 -3.22 5.01
CA LEU A 410 17.43 -4.17 3.93
C LEU A 410 18.91 -4.57 3.87
N SER A 411 19.84 -3.62 3.98
CA SER A 411 21.27 -3.87 3.83
C SER A 411 21.88 -4.53 5.08
N GLU A 412 21.63 -3.99 6.27
CA GLU A 412 22.34 -4.41 7.49
C GLU A 412 21.69 -5.63 8.18
N TYR A 413 20.38 -5.83 8.01
CA TYR A 413 19.64 -6.84 8.76
C TYR A 413 19.12 -7.97 7.87
N ILE A 414 18.33 -7.65 6.84
CA ILE A 414 17.71 -8.66 5.97
C ILE A 414 18.73 -9.27 5.00
N GLY A 415 19.49 -8.43 4.29
CA GLY A 415 20.51 -8.86 3.33
C GLY A 415 21.65 -9.65 3.96
N ALA A 416 21.92 -9.42 5.25
CA ALA A 416 22.90 -10.16 6.03
C ALA A 416 22.47 -11.62 6.36
N GLN A 417 21.19 -11.98 6.18
CA GLN A 417 20.71 -13.32 6.53
C GLN A 417 20.90 -14.32 5.37
N PRO A 418 21.68 -15.40 5.54
CA PRO A 418 21.95 -16.37 4.47
C PRO A 418 20.76 -17.28 4.14
N ASN A 419 19.78 -17.38 5.03
CA ASN A 419 18.59 -18.20 4.87
C ASN A 419 17.46 -17.50 4.08
N ILE A 420 17.50 -16.17 3.94
CA ILE A 420 16.47 -15.42 3.24
C ILE A 420 16.72 -15.49 1.72
N GLU A 421 15.89 -16.28 1.05
CA GLU A 421 15.99 -16.52 -0.40
C GLU A 421 14.99 -15.69 -1.21
N SER A 422 13.93 -15.18 -0.60
CA SER A 422 12.89 -14.39 -1.27
C SER A 422 12.60 -13.11 -0.50
N LEU A 423 12.68 -11.98 -1.19
CA LEU A 423 12.35 -10.66 -0.66
C LEU A 423 11.30 -9.99 -1.55
N HIS A 424 10.18 -9.60 -0.95
CA HIS A 424 9.23 -8.67 -1.55
C HIS A 424 9.28 -7.34 -0.80
N PHE A 425 9.38 -6.24 -1.54
CA PHE A 425 9.35 -4.88 -1.01
C PHE A 425 8.32 -4.04 -1.77
N GLU A 426 7.50 -3.30 -1.03
CA GLU A 426 6.57 -2.34 -1.61
C GLU A 426 6.46 -1.04 -0.82
N TRP A 427 6.35 0.07 -1.55
CA TRP A 427 5.90 1.33 -0.95
C TRP A 427 4.37 1.40 -0.92
N ILE A 428 3.84 1.69 0.26
CA ILE A 428 2.42 1.91 0.51
C ILE A 428 2.22 3.41 0.62
N CYS A 429 2.38 4.07 -0.52
CA CYS A 429 2.16 5.49 -0.69
C CYS A 429 1.50 5.71 -2.04
N GLY A 430 1.82 6.79 -2.76
CA GLY A 430 1.22 7.13 -4.04
C GLY A 430 1.38 6.09 -5.14
N GLY A 431 1.41 6.54 -6.39
CA GLY A 431 1.54 5.67 -7.54
C GLY A 431 0.23 5.06 -8.00
N GLU A 432 0.30 3.93 -8.70
CA GLU A 432 -0.81 3.44 -9.51
C GLU A 432 -2.01 2.97 -8.71
N PHE A 433 -1.77 2.33 -7.57
CA PHE A 433 -2.80 1.74 -6.72
C PHE A 433 -3.31 2.69 -5.65
N ALA A 434 -2.67 3.86 -5.50
CA ALA A 434 -3.11 4.84 -4.54
C ALA A 434 -4.53 5.28 -4.87
N PRO A 435 -5.44 5.34 -3.87
CA PRO A 435 -6.77 5.86 -4.11
C PRO A 435 -6.69 7.38 -4.31
N SER A 436 -7.61 7.93 -5.10
CA SER A 436 -7.90 9.37 -5.28
C SER A 436 -7.13 10.00 -6.43
N THR A 437 -7.77 10.96 -7.11
CA THR A 437 -7.13 11.83 -8.11
C THR A 437 -5.92 12.58 -7.54
N TYR A 438 -5.86 12.80 -6.21
CA TYR A 438 -4.78 13.54 -5.56
C TYR A 438 -3.51 12.72 -5.29
N GLN A 439 -3.59 11.39 -5.26
CA GLN A 439 -2.45 10.53 -4.92
C GLN A 439 -2.16 9.50 -6.02
N ARG A 440 -3.18 9.07 -6.77
CA ARG A 440 -3.03 8.15 -7.90
C ARG A 440 -2.11 8.75 -8.95
N ASN A 441 -1.17 7.95 -9.41
CA ASN A 441 -0.11 8.33 -10.36
C ASN A 441 0.85 9.43 -9.88
N GLN A 442 0.84 9.78 -8.58
CA GLN A 442 1.69 10.80 -7.97
C GLN A 442 2.49 10.22 -6.81
N TYR A 443 3.53 10.91 -6.32
CA TYR A 443 4.26 10.56 -5.10
C TYR A 443 4.83 9.13 -5.06
N VAL A 444 5.30 8.64 -6.19
CA VAL A 444 6.07 7.38 -6.26
C VAL A 444 7.44 7.63 -5.63
N LEU A 445 7.90 6.74 -4.76
CA LEU A 445 9.16 6.90 -4.05
C LEU A 445 10.29 6.10 -4.70
N PRO A 446 11.56 6.54 -4.53
CA PRO A 446 12.68 5.78 -5.06
C PRO A 446 12.78 4.42 -4.36
N ALA A 447 13.26 3.42 -5.09
CA ALA A 447 13.60 2.13 -4.51
C ALA A 447 14.76 2.32 -3.51
N PRO A 448 14.76 1.59 -2.38
CA PRO A 448 15.78 1.70 -1.34
C PRO A 448 17.09 0.99 -1.76
N PHE A 449 17.64 1.33 -2.92
CA PHE A 449 18.95 0.83 -3.39
C PHE A 449 20.12 1.69 -2.90
N LEU A 450 19.86 2.91 -2.45
CA LEU A 450 20.86 3.82 -1.88
C LEU A 450 20.31 4.41 -0.58
N ALA A 451 21.21 4.65 0.38
CA ALA A 451 20.85 5.35 1.62
C ALA A 451 20.39 6.79 1.33
N ASP A 452 21.10 7.49 0.45
CA ASP A 452 20.71 8.83 -0.02
C ASP A 452 19.93 8.71 -1.34
N PRO A 453 18.61 9.02 -1.35
CA PRO A 453 17.81 8.98 -2.56
C PRO A 453 18.20 10.07 -3.58
N ALA A 454 18.84 11.17 -3.18
CA ALA A 454 19.28 12.20 -4.12
C ALA A 454 20.40 11.69 -5.03
N ALA A 455 21.21 10.75 -4.53
CA ALA A 455 22.28 10.09 -5.26
C ALA A 455 21.77 9.27 -6.46
N MET A 456 20.48 8.93 -6.52
CA MET A 456 19.85 8.32 -7.70
C MET A 456 19.97 9.18 -8.97
N ALA A 457 20.15 10.50 -8.83
CA ALA A 457 20.27 11.43 -9.94
C ALA A 457 21.72 11.81 -10.27
N GLU A 458 22.72 11.26 -9.56
CA GLU A 458 24.11 11.65 -9.72
C GLU A 458 24.86 10.77 -10.71
N SER A 459 25.54 11.40 -11.68
CA SER A 459 26.25 10.70 -12.74
C SER A 459 27.48 9.89 -12.28
N GLU A 460 28.25 10.42 -11.31
CA GLU A 460 29.54 9.86 -10.87
C GLU A 460 29.43 8.99 -9.61
N ILE A 461 28.23 8.69 -9.14
CA ILE A 461 28.04 8.06 -7.82
C ILE A 461 28.59 6.63 -7.78
N MET A 462 28.55 5.91 -8.90
CA MET A 462 29.01 4.52 -8.98
C MET A 462 30.52 4.37 -8.71
N ASP A 463 31.35 5.33 -9.12
CA ASP A 463 32.79 5.31 -8.86
C ASP A 463 33.13 5.56 -7.39
N ARG A 464 32.22 6.24 -6.66
CA ARG A 464 32.42 6.65 -5.27
C ARG A 464 31.77 5.71 -4.25
N VAL A 465 30.72 4.99 -4.68
CA VAL A 465 29.72 4.36 -3.78
C VAL A 465 29.34 2.96 -4.27
N SER A 466 30.17 2.29 -5.08
CA SER A 466 29.89 0.90 -5.53
C SER A 466 29.60 -0.07 -4.38
N ASP A 467 30.21 0.14 -3.20
CA ASP A 467 29.98 -0.64 -1.97
C ASP A 467 28.73 -0.23 -1.18
N ALA A 468 28.04 0.85 -1.56
CA ALA A 468 26.86 1.36 -0.85
C ALA A 468 25.56 1.28 -1.66
N ILE A 469 25.60 0.63 -2.83
CA ILE A 469 24.39 0.10 -3.47
C ILE A 469 23.90 -1.08 -2.62
N LEU A 470 22.58 -1.26 -2.54
CA LEU A 470 21.99 -2.41 -1.87
C LEU A 470 22.44 -3.71 -2.54
N ASP A 471 23.20 -4.50 -1.81
CA ASP A 471 23.53 -5.88 -2.17
C ASP A 471 22.71 -6.87 -1.32
N LEU A 472 22.15 -7.88 -1.99
CA LEU A 472 21.33 -8.93 -1.41
C LEU A 472 21.87 -10.29 -1.86
N PRO A 473 23.06 -10.70 -1.37
CA PRO A 473 23.84 -11.77 -1.98
C PRO A 473 23.19 -13.15 -1.90
N HIS A 474 22.19 -13.33 -1.03
CA HIS A 474 21.49 -14.59 -0.79
C HIS A 474 20.08 -14.65 -1.40
N VAL A 475 19.57 -13.51 -1.90
CA VAL A 475 18.20 -13.40 -2.42
C VAL A 475 18.14 -13.93 -3.85
N LYS A 476 17.43 -15.06 -4.00
CA LYS A 476 17.14 -15.70 -5.30
C LYS A 476 15.93 -15.10 -5.99
N HIS A 477 14.98 -14.58 -5.23
CA HIS A 477 13.76 -13.97 -5.74
C HIS A 477 13.57 -12.57 -5.15
N LEU A 478 13.70 -11.55 -6.01
CA LEU A 478 13.45 -10.16 -5.65
C LEU A 478 12.16 -9.68 -6.32
N SER A 479 11.22 -9.18 -5.52
CA SER A 479 9.97 -8.58 -5.98
C SER A 479 9.89 -7.14 -5.48
N LEU A 480 9.79 -6.19 -6.39
CA LEU A 480 9.67 -4.76 -6.10
C LEU A 480 8.34 -4.24 -6.59
N LYS A 481 7.68 -3.42 -5.77
CA LYS A 481 6.40 -2.83 -6.13
C LYS A 481 6.29 -1.36 -5.75
N ASN A 482 5.68 -0.59 -6.64
CA ASN A 482 5.36 0.82 -6.46
C ASN A 482 6.58 1.70 -6.11
N CYS A 483 7.68 1.54 -6.83
CA CYS A 483 8.88 2.33 -6.65
C CYS A 483 9.44 2.83 -7.99
N TRP A 484 10.36 3.78 -7.93
CA TRP A 484 11.15 4.19 -9.08
C TRP A 484 12.65 4.08 -8.87
N PHE A 485 13.43 4.01 -9.93
CA PHE A 485 14.88 4.15 -9.88
C PHE A 485 15.40 4.78 -11.17
N SER A 486 16.60 5.34 -11.13
CA SER A 486 17.27 5.76 -12.35
C SER A 486 17.89 4.54 -13.07
N PRO A 487 17.95 4.54 -14.41
CA PRO A 487 18.37 3.38 -15.19
C PRO A 487 19.75 2.83 -14.79
N HIS A 488 20.75 3.70 -14.63
CA HIS A 488 22.12 3.31 -14.30
C HIS A 488 22.25 2.61 -12.92
N ILE A 489 21.52 3.09 -11.90
CA ILE A 489 21.49 2.46 -10.57
C ILE A 489 20.81 1.10 -10.64
N MET A 490 19.70 1.00 -11.38
CA MET A 490 19.01 -0.28 -11.57
C MET A 490 19.92 -1.31 -12.22
N ILE A 491 20.59 -0.95 -13.31
CA ILE A 491 21.46 -1.86 -14.04
C ILE A 491 22.56 -2.37 -13.11
N GLN A 492 23.21 -1.48 -12.35
CA GLN A 492 24.29 -1.89 -11.46
C GLN A 492 23.79 -2.74 -10.28
N ALA A 493 22.69 -2.36 -9.62
CA ALA A 493 22.13 -3.12 -8.51
C ALA A 493 21.68 -4.53 -8.95
N ILE A 494 20.94 -4.63 -10.05
CA ILE A 494 20.49 -5.92 -10.59
C ILE A 494 21.67 -6.74 -11.10
N ARG A 495 22.68 -6.14 -11.74
CA ARG A 495 23.91 -6.84 -12.15
C ARG A 495 24.61 -7.49 -10.96
N GLN A 496 24.81 -6.74 -9.87
CA GLN A 496 25.46 -7.26 -8.65
C GLN A 496 24.67 -8.45 -8.07
N MET A 497 23.35 -8.32 -7.95
CA MET A 497 22.50 -9.39 -7.44
C MET A 497 22.39 -10.60 -8.40
N ALA A 498 22.38 -10.37 -9.72
CA ALA A 498 22.32 -11.42 -10.75
C ALA A 498 23.62 -12.23 -10.87
N LEU A 499 24.76 -11.59 -10.58
CA LEU A 499 26.06 -12.26 -10.49
C LEU A 499 26.23 -13.07 -9.19
N SER A 500 25.42 -12.80 -8.16
CA SER A 500 25.47 -13.51 -6.89
C SER A 500 24.48 -14.67 -6.85
N SER A 501 23.19 -14.43 -6.59
CA SER A 501 22.20 -15.50 -6.42
C SER A 501 20.83 -15.24 -7.04
N LEU A 502 20.59 -14.05 -7.62
CA LEU A 502 19.27 -13.68 -8.13
C LEU A 502 18.88 -14.52 -9.35
N GLU A 503 17.82 -15.33 -9.19
CA GLU A 503 17.26 -16.20 -10.23
C GLU A 503 15.98 -15.60 -10.84
N LYS A 504 15.23 -14.80 -10.08
CA LYS A 504 13.94 -14.25 -10.49
C LYS A 504 13.76 -12.81 -10.02
N LEU A 505 13.42 -11.93 -10.96
CA LEU A 505 13.06 -10.52 -10.71
C LEU A 505 11.61 -10.26 -11.08
N GLU A 506 10.82 -9.74 -10.14
CA GLU A 506 9.43 -9.31 -10.36
C GLU A 506 9.29 -7.82 -10.08
N LEU A 507 8.73 -7.07 -11.03
CA LEU A 507 8.49 -5.63 -10.93
C LEU A 507 6.99 -5.34 -11.16
N GLU A 508 6.32 -4.73 -10.17
CA GLU A 508 4.90 -4.34 -10.26
C GLU A 508 4.69 -2.85 -9.99
N SER A 509 4.06 -2.11 -10.91
CA SER A 509 3.93 -0.64 -10.81
C SER A 509 5.29 0.07 -10.62
N VAL A 510 6.36 -0.51 -11.16
CA VAL A 510 7.73 0.02 -11.05
C VAL A 510 8.03 0.90 -12.25
N SER A 511 8.72 2.01 -12.01
CA SER A 511 9.05 2.96 -13.09
C SER A 511 10.53 3.32 -13.15
N ILE A 512 11.05 3.57 -14.34
CA ILE A 512 12.37 4.20 -14.50
C ILE A 512 12.22 5.68 -14.85
N THR A 513 13.22 6.47 -14.49
CA THR A 513 13.33 7.85 -14.94
C THR A 513 13.91 7.92 -16.36
N GLY A 514 13.98 9.12 -16.92
CA GLY A 514 14.92 9.38 -18.01
C GLY A 514 16.38 9.13 -17.60
N PRO A 515 17.31 9.08 -18.56
CA PRO A 515 18.72 8.84 -18.29
C PRO A 515 19.30 9.96 -17.40
N PRO A 516 20.32 9.64 -16.58
CA PRO A 516 21.10 10.66 -15.90
C PRO A 516 21.79 11.57 -16.92
N THR A 517 22.04 12.81 -16.54
CA THR A 517 22.71 13.79 -17.40
C THR A 517 23.56 14.76 -16.58
N GLU A 518 24.71 15.12 -17.12
CA GLU A 518 25.54 16.19 -16.56
C GLU A 518 24.97 17.58 -16.87
N LEU A 519 24.12 17.68 -17.90
CA LEU A 519 23.50 18.92 -18.31
C LEU A 519 22.32 19.24 -17.39
N HIS A 520 22.33 20.45 -16.84
CA HIS A 520 21.23 20.92 -16.01
C HIS A 520 19.92 21.02 -16.81
N GLN A 521 18.93 20.23 -16.41
CA GLN A 521 17.63 20.17 -17.07
C GLN A 521 16.67 21.22 -16.51
N PRO A 522 15.85 21.86 -17.36
CA PRO A 522 14.80 22.75 -16.89
C PRO A 522 13.72 21.94 -16.16
N SER A 523 13.09 22.58 -15.17
CA SER A 523 11.97 21.97 -14.44
C SER A 523 10.82 21.68 -15.39
N VAL A 524 10.25 20.49 -15.25
CA VAL A 524 9.08 20.06 -16.04
C VAL A 524 7.81 20.79 -15.57
N TYR A 525 7.79 21.25 -14.32
CA TYR A 525 6.69 21.99 -13.73
C TYR A 525 7.04 23.48 -13.65
N PRO A 526 6.73 24.30 -14.66
CA PRO A 526 7.00 25.73 -14.58
C PRO A 526 6.22 26.33 -13.41
N ASN A 527 6.95 26.88 -12.42
CA ASN A 527 6.37 27.65 -11.32
C ASN A 527 5.38 28.68 -11.88
N GLY A 528 4.13 28.65 -11.42
CA GLY A 528 3.06 29.58 -11.80
C GLY A 528 3.30 31.06 -11.44
N ASN A 529 4.53 31.47 -11.13
CA ASN A 529 4.90 32.82 -10.73
C ASN A 529 5.81 33.56 -11.74
N HIS A 530 6.10 32.99 -12.91
CA HIS A 530 6.76 33.76 -13.97
C HIS A 530 5.73 34.18 -15.02
N GLN A 531 5.30 35.45 -14.93
CA GLN A 531 4.78 36.17 -16.09
C GLN A 531 5.74 35.91 -17.28
N PRO A 532 5.23 35.60 -18.48
CA PRO A 532 6.10 35.41 -19.64
C PRO A 532 6.79 36.74 -19.94
N THR A 533 8.05 36.85 -19.52
CA THR A 533 8.94 37.92 -19.95
C THR A 533 9.20 37.69 -21.43
N VAL A 534 8.53 38.47 -22.27
CA VAL A 534 8.76 38.52 -23.71
C VAL A 534 10.21 38.89 -23.96
N THR A 535 11.04 37.92 -24.35
CA THR A 535 12.34 38.20 -24.96
C THR A 535 12.17 38.35 -26.48
N PRO A 536 12.75 39.39 -27.10
CA PRO A 536 12.49 39.73 -28.50
C PRO A 536 13.26 38.81 -29.45
N GLN A 537 12.56 38.22 -30.42
CA GLN A 537 13.20 37.57 -31.56
C GLN A 537 13.75 38.62 -32.54
N PRO A 538 14.95 38.43 -33.14
CA PRO A 538 15.40 39.26 -34.24
C PRO A 538 14.72 38.81 -35.53
N GLY A 539 14.09 39.76 -36.22
CA GLY A 539 13.32 39.50 -37.44
C GLY A 539 14.12 39.64 -38.73
N ILE A 540 13.59 39.02 -39.79
CA ILE A 540 13.67 39.35 -41.22
C ILE A 540 12.46 38.60 -41.84
N GLY A 541 11.54 39.10 -42.68
CA GLY A 541 11.29 40.37 -43.32
C GLY A 541 10.16 40.17 -44.38
N THR A 542 9.11 40.98 -44.28
CA THR A 542 8.32 41.60 -45.38
C THR A 542 7.54 40.74 -46.41
N LEU A 543 6.19 40.89 -46.48
CA LEU A 543 5.47 41.76 -47.44
C LEU A 543 3.91 41.62 -47.43
N LEU A 544 3.26 42.78 -47.29
CA LEU A 544 2.01 43.28 -47.93
C LEU A 544 0.60 42.85 -47.47
N SER A 545 0.04 43.72 -46.62
CA SER A 545 -1.24 44.45 -46.69
C SER A 545 -2.35 43.99 -47.67
N LEU A 546 -3.61 43.96 -47.19
CA LEU A 546 -4.71 44.88 -47.62
C LEU A 546 -6.06 44.58 -46.89
N ILE A 547 -6.53 45.59 -46.15
CA ILE A 547 -7.92 46.14 -46.10
C ILE A 547 -9.10 45.20 -45.78
N HIS A 548 -9.72 45.37 -44.60
CA HIS A 548 -11.19 45.56 -44.38
C HIS A 548 -11.50 45.93 -42.89
N PRO A 549 -12.53 46.76 -42.59
CA PRO A 549 -12.96 47.09 -41.23
C PRO A 549 -13.99 46.06 -40.66
N PRO A 550 -14.17 45.96 -39.32
CA PRO A 550 -15.00 44.92 -38.72
C PRO A 550 -16.50 45.30 -38.68
N PRO A 551 -17.44 44.34 -38.84
CA PRO A 551 -18.86 44.55 -38.57
C PRO A 551 -19.22 44.22 -37.09
N PRO A 552 -20.41 44.64 -36.62
CA PRO A 552 -20.70 44.82 -35.20
C PRO A 552 -21.10 43.52 -34.48
N ALA A 553 -20.79 43.48 -33.18
CA ALA A 553 -21.12 42.39 -32.27
C ALA A 553 -22.64 42.11 -32.20
N GLN A 554 -23.01 40.85 -32.40
CA GLN A 554 -24.30 40.29 -31.95
C GLN A 554 -24.04 39.28 -30.81
N PRO A 555 -24.95 39.19 -29.82
CA PRO A 555 -24.80 38.27 -28.70
C PRO A 555 -25.24 36.87 -29.14
N SER A 556 -24.29 36.01 -29.47
CA SER A 556 -24.56 34.59 -29.71
C SER A 556 -24.49 33.84 -28.39
N ASN A 557 -25.64 33.39 -27.89
CA ASN A 557 -25.74 32.37 -26.85
C ASN A 557 -25.05 31.09 -27.34
N ALA A 558 -23.81 30.85 -26.91
CA ALA A 558 -23.15 29.57 -27.08
C ALA A 558 -23.57 28.65 -25.92
N TYR A 559 -24.44 27.69 -26.23
CA TYR A 559 -24.55 26.47 -25.44
C TYR A 559 -23.15 25.85 -25.36
N MET A 560 -22.67 25.58 -24.14
CA MET A 560 -21.48 24.75 -23.92
C MET A 560 -21.78 23.35 -24.45
N THR A 561 -21.40 23.08 -25.69
CA THR A 561 -21.26 21.72 -26.17
C THR A 561 -20.06 21.13 -25.47
N SER A 562 -20.30 20.12 -24.63
CA SER A 562 -19.29 19.17 -24.16
C SER A 562 -18.48 18.70 -25.36
N SER A 563 -17.25 19.15 -25.48
CA SER A 563 -16.29 18.56 -26.41
C SER A 563 -16.00 17.16 -25.90
N GLU A 564 -16.46 16.15 -26.64
CA GLU A 564 -15.95 14.78 -26.52
C GLU A 564 -14.41 14.83 -26.52
N PRO A 565 -13.73 14.06 -25.66
CA PRO A 565 -12.30 13.91 -25.79
C PRO A 565 -12.04 13.34 -27.17
N ALA A 566 -11.25 14.05 -27.98
CA ALA A 566 -10.81 13.53 -29.26
C ALA A 566 -10.07 12.23 -28.99
N LEU A 567 -10.72 11.10 -29.25
CA LEU A 567 -10.05 9.83 -29.46
C LEU A 567 -9.05 10.08 -30.57
N VAL A 568 -7.78 10.27 -30.20
CA VAL A 568 -6.68 10.26 -31.17
C VAL A 568 -6.72 8.87 -31.78
N ALA A 569 -7.29 8.79 -32.97
CA ALA A 569 -7.13 7.65 -33.85
C ALA A 569 -5.63 7.63 -34.23
N TRP A 570 -4.84 6.88 -33.46
CA TRP A 570 -3.43 6.64 -33.77
C TRP A 570 -3.38 5.94 -35.13
N SER A 571 -2.84 6.62 -36.15
CA SER A 571 -2.67 6.00 -37.45
C SER A 571 -1.66 4.86 -37.36
N ASP A 572 -2.04 3.68 -37.86
CA ASP A 572 -1.20 2.46 -38.03
C ASP A 572 0.04 2.65 -38.94
N GLY A 573 0.42 3.89 -39.25
CA GLY A 573 1.58 4.24 -40.06
C GLY A 573 2.86 4.24 -39.24
N TYR A 574 3.32 3.06 -38.82
CA TYR A 574 4.61 2.91 -38.15
C TYR A 574 5.76 2.93 -39.17
N ASP A 575 6.75 3.80 -38.95
CA ASP A 575 7.97 3.83 -39.73
C ASP A 575 8.81 2.58 -39.44
N VAL A 576 8.84 1.66 -40.40
CA VAL A 576 9.61 0.40 -40.32
C VAL A 576 11.10 0.67 -40.13
N ALA A 577 11.58 1.88 -40.48
CA ALA A 577 12.96 2.31 -40.27
C ALA A 577 13.34 2.42 -38.78
N ALA A 578 12.40 2.74 -37.87
CA ALA A 578 12.66 2.83 -36.44
C ALA A 578 12.97 1.47 -35.79
N MET A 579 12.61 0.35 -36.45
CA MET A 579 12.96 -1.00 -35.98
C MET A 579 14.46 -1.33 -36.16
N HIS A 580 15.22 -0.47 -36.86
CA HIS A 580 16.64 -0.66 -37.15
C HIS A 580 17.59 0.06 -36.18
N SER A 581 17.09 0.88 -35.27
CA SER A 581 17.91 1.50 -34.21
C SER A 581 17.95 0.61 -32.97
N ALA A 582 19.14 0.29 -32.47
CA ALA A 582 19.30 -0.34 -31.17
C ALA A 582 18.74 0.57 -30.07
N PRO A 583 18.07 0.04 -29.03
CA PRO A 583 17.63 0.87 -27.92
C PRO A 583 18.83 1.32 -27.09
N SER A 584 18.70 2.49 -26.47
CA SER A 584 19.64 2.92 -25.42
C SER A 584 19.61 1.91 -24.28
N LEU A 585 20.79 1.59 -23.72
CA LEU A 585 20.90 0.76 -22.52
C LEU A 585 20.11 1.33 -21.33
N MET A 586 19.87 2.65 -21.31
CA MET A 586 19.14 3.34 -20.25
C MET A 586 17.61 3.38 -20.46
N SER A 587 17.07 2.72 -21.50
CA SER A 587 15.62 2.59 -21.73
C SER A 587 15.10 1.23 -21.24
N TRP A 588 13.78 1.09 -21.10
CA TRP A 588 13.18 -0.20 -20.75
C TRP A 588 13.53 -1.31 -21.74
N ALA A 589 13.49 -1.04 -23.05
CA ALA A 589 13.86 -2.03 -24.05
C ALA A 589 15.34 -2.44 -23.95
N GLY A 590 16.25 -1.50 -23.66
CA GLY A 590 17.67 -1.81 -23.46
C GLY A 590 17.95 -2.61 -22.19
N ILE A 591 17.33 -2.24 -21.06
CA ILE A 591 17.45 -2.97 -19.79
C ILE A 591 16.92 -4.40 -19.94
N ILE A 592 15.76 -4.56 -20.58
CA ILE A 592 15.16 -5.89 -20.80
C ILE A 592 16.01 -6.71 -21.75
N ASP A 593 16.53 -6.13 -22.84
CA ASP A 593 17.46 -6.82 -23.75
C ASP A 593 18.74 -7.27 -23.05
N HIS A 594 19.24 -6.49 -22.08
CA HIS A 594 20.43 -6.85 -21.31
C HIS A 594 20.19 -8.06 -20.40
N PHE A 595 19.16 -8.00 -19.55
CA PHE A 595 18.92 -9.01 -18.52
C PHE A 595 18.05 -10.20 -18.96
N SER A 596 17.49 -10.19 -20.18
CA SER A 596 16.61 -11.26 -20.64
C SER A 596 17.34 -12.61 -20.74
N PRO A 597 16.74 -13.69 -20.22
CA PRO A 597 17.39 -15.01 -20.16
C PRO A 597 17.37 -15.80 -21.49
N GLY A 598 16.99 -15.19 -22.60
CA GLY A 598 16.92 -15.91 -23.89
C GLY A 598 16.36 -15.16 -25.10
N ILE A 599 15.64 -14.05 -24.90
CA ILE A 599 15.13 -13.24 -26.02
C ILE A 599 16.01 -12.00 -26.17
N LYS A 600 16.75 -11.89 -27.27
CA LYS A 600 17.60 -10.73 -27.58
C LYS A 600 17.10 -10.02 -28.83
N ILE A 601 17.17 -8.69 -28.84
CA ILE A 601 16.73 -7.84 -29.96
C ILE A 601 17.49 -8.17 -31.24
N ASN A 602 18.81 -8.40 -31.11
CA ASN A 602 19.69 -8.75 -32.23
C ASN A 602 19.27 -10.01 -33.00
N ASP A 603 18.43 -10.87 -32.44
CA ASP A 603 17.92 -12.06 -33.13
C ASP A 603 16.77 -11.77 -34.09
N TYR A 604 16.11 -10.62 -33.94
CA TYR A 604 14.94 -10.22 -34.70
C TYR A 604 15.19 -9.07 -35.69
N VAL A 605 16.37 -8.42 -35.62
CA VAL A 605 16.74 -7.33 -36.52
C VAL A 605 17.34 -7.86 -37.83
N VAL A 606 16.89 -7.31 -38.96
CA VAL A 606 17.29 -7.74 -40.33
C VAL A 606 18.79 -7.53 -40.58
N ASN A 607 19.37 -6.44 -40.07
CA ASN A 607 20.80 -6.14 -40.21
C ASN A 607 21.49 -6.23 -38.84
N LYS A 608 21.97 -7.44 -38.52
CA LYS A 608 22.61 -7.73 -37.23
C LYS A 608 23.86 -6.88 -36.99
N ASP A 609 24.68 -6.67 -38.02
CA ASP A 609 25.95 -5.94 -37.89
C ASP A 609 25.74 -4.48 -37.48
N THR A 610 24.77 -3.80 -38.08
CA THR A 610 24.42 -2.43 -37.68
C THR A 610 23.81 -2.36 -36.30
N SER A 611 23.00 -3.35 -35.90
CA SER A 611 22.41 -3.42 -34.57
C SER A 611 23.46 -3.61 -33.48
N ILE A 612 24.44 -4.48 -33.74
CA ILE A 612 25.57 -4.73 -32.82
C ILE A 612 26.44 -3.47 -32.69
N GLN A 613 26.72 -2.77 -33.80
CA GLN A 613 27.47 -1.51 -33.76
C GLN A 613 26.74 -0.44 -32.95
N ALA A 614 25.45 -0.22 -33.21
CA ALA A 614 24.64 0.74 -32.45
C ALA A 614 24.54 0.39 -30.96
N ARG A 615 24.42 -0.90 -30.62
CA ARG A 615 24.46 -1.36 -29.22
C ARG A 615 25.81 -1.03 -28.56
N GLN A 616 26.92 -1.25 -29.27
CA GLN A 616 28.25 -0.91 -28.75
C GLN A 616 28.39 0.60 -28.51
N GLU A 617 27.87 1.44 -29.41
CA GLU A 617 27.86 2.90 -29.24
C GLU A 617 27.08 3.31 -27.99
N HIS A 618 25.88 2.80 -27.77
CA HIS A 618 25.10 3.08 -26.57
C HIS A 618 25.77 2.58 -25.27
N TYR A 619 26.53 1.48 -25.33
CA TYR A 619 27.35 1.03 -24.20
C TYR A 619 28.49 2.01 -23.92
N MET A 620 29.11 2.59 -24.95
CA MET A 620 30.13 3.61 -24.75
C MET A 620 29.52 4.91 -24.18
N GLU A 621 28.33 5.31 -24.60
CA GLU A 621 27.62 6.45 -24.00
C GLU A 621 27.29 6.23 -22.52
N ALA A 622 26.92 5.00 -22.16
CA ALA A 622 26.63 4.60 -20.79
C ALA A 622 27.89 4.48 -19.90
N SER A 623 29.10 4.47 -20.47
CA SER A 623 30.34 4.23 -19.71
C SER A 623 30.65 5.34 -18.70
N ILE A 624 30.05 6.51 -18.87
CA ILE A 624 30.17 7.65 -17.95
C ILE A 624 29.39 7.38 -16.66
N TYR A 625 28.35 6.55 -16.72
CA TYR A 625 27.40 6.35 -15.63
C TYR A 625 27.48 4.95 -15.00
N ILE A 626 28.00 3.96 -15.73
CA ILE A 626 28.08 2.57 -15.28
C ILE A 626 29.53 2.12 -15.25
N PRO A 627 30.04 1.69 -14.07
CA PRO A 627 31.40 1.19 -13.94
C PRO A 627 31.55 -0.17 -14.60
N ASP A 628 32.77 -0.48 -15.06
CA ASP A 628 33.11 -1.76 -15.69
C ASP A 628 32.12 -2.16 -16.80
N ILE A 629 31.69 -1.19 -17.63
CA ILE A 629 30.75 -1.40 -18.73
C ILE A 629 31.20 -2.49 -19.71
N SER A 630 32.51 -2.62 -19.92
CA SER A 630 33.08 -3.65 -20.80
C SER A 630 32.81 -5.07 -20.31
N ALA A 631 32.62 -5.25 -19.00
CA ALA A 631 32.28 -6.53 -18.41
C ALA A 631 30.78 -6.85 -18.47
N LEU A 632 29.88 -5.88 -18.72
CA LEU A 632 28.43 -6.14 -18.84
C LEU A 632 28.14 -7.24 -19.88
N CYS A 633 28.75 -7.15 -21.07
CA CYS A 633 28.54 -8.14 -22.13
C CYS A 633 29.00 -9.55 -21.73
N VAL A 634 30.07 -9.66 -20.94
CA VAL A 634 30.61 -10.94 -20.46
C VAL A 634 29.77 -11.48 -19.30
N ASP A 635 29.21 -10.59 -18.50
CA ASP A 635 28.38 -10.92 -17.35
C ASP A 635 27.01 -11.47 -17.76
N GLU A 636 26.50 -11.12 -18.95
CA GLU A 636 25.24 -11.68 -19.49
C GLU A 636 25.23 -13.22 -19.48
N ASP A 637 26.34 -13.86 -19.84
CA ASP A 637 26.47 -15.32 -19.85
C ASP A 637 26.61 -15.93 -18.44
N ARG A 638 26.83 -15.10 -17.42
CA ARG A 638 27.09 -15.51 -16.03
C ARG A 638 25.89 -15.34 -15.12
N TYR A 639 24.88 -14.58 -15.54
CA TYR A 639 23.71 -14.33 -14.70
C TYR A 639 22.93 -15.62 -14.43
N ALA A 640 22.51 -15.80 -13.18
CA ALA A 640 21.60 -16.88 -12.78
C ALA A 640 20.12 -16.57 -13.07
N LEU A 641 19.83 -15.40 -13.62
CA LEU A 641 18.48 -14.93 -13.93
C LEU A 641 17.80 -15.86 -14.94
N GLY A 642 16.74 -16.54 -14.50
CA GLY A 642 15.90 -17.40 -15.34
C GLY A 642 14.50 -16.83 -15.61
N CYS A 643 14.09 -15.79 -14.88
CA CYS A 643 12.76 -15.20 -15.01
C CYS A 643 12.74 -13.69 -14.71
N LEU A 644 12.19 -12.91 -15.66
CA LEU A 644 11.85 -11.50 -15.48
C LEU A 644 10.34 -11.34 -15.62
N SER A 645 9.67 -10.76 -14.63
CA SER A 645 8.22 -10.50 -14.69
C SER A 645 7.94 -9.02 -14.48
N PHE A 646 7.21 -8.43 -15.42
CA PHE A 646 6.83 -7.02 -15.40
C PHE A 646 5.31 -6.93 -15.33
N LYS A 647 4.80 -6.09 -14.44
CA LYS A 647 3.37 -5.81 -14.34
C LYS A 647 3.16 -4.32 -14.16
N SER A 648 2.55 -3.68 -15.14
CA SER A 648 2.31 -2.23 -15.16
C SER A 648 3.58 -1.39 -14.96
N CYS A 649 4.67 -1.75 -15.65
CA CYS A 649 5.92 -0.98 -15.61
C CYS A 649 5.91 0.15 -16.65
N GLY A 650 6.68 1.22 -16.44
CA GLY A 650 6.73 2.35 -17.37
C GLY A 650 7.66 3.48 -16.92
N TYR A 651 7.45 4.70 -17.38
CA TYR A 651 8.29 5.85 -17.01
C TYR A 651 7.69 6.66 -15.84
N VAL A 652 8.58 7.35 -15.12
CA VAL A 652 8.24 8.33 -14.09
C VAL A 652 8.98 9.63 -14.35
N ILE A 653 8.34 10.75 -14.05
CA ILE A 653 8.93 12.07 -14.09
C ILE A 653 9.37 12.45 -12.69
N VAL A 654 10.64 12.81 -12.54
CA VAL A 654 11.25 13.24 -11.28
C VAL A 654 11.92 14.58 -11.53
N ASP A 655 11.46 15.65 -10.87
CA ASP A 655 11.82 17.04 -11.17
C ASP A 655 13.16 17.46 -10.56
N VAL A 656 14.20 16.68 -10.83
CA VAL A 656 15.58 16.93 -10.40
C VAL A 656 16.46 17.32 -11.59
N PRO A 657 17.44 18.23 -11.42
CA PRO A 657 18.12 18.83 -12.57
C PRO A 657 19.08 17.91 -13.34
N ARG A 658 19.44 16.76 -12.78
CA ARG A 658 20.39 15.80 -13.35
C ARG A 658 19.72 14.57 -13.98
N ILE A 659 18.40 14.62 -14.15
CA ILE A 659 17.62 13.59 -14.85
C ILE A 659 17.02 14.22 -16.10
N ASP A 660 17.32 13.63 -17.25
CA ASP A 660 16.75 14.05 -18.52
C ASP A 660 15.34 13.48 -18.70
N ASN A 661 14.36 14.13 -18.07
CA ASN A 661 12.95 13.80 -18.26
C ASN A 661 12.49 14.02 -19.71
N TRP A 662 13.16 14.88 -20.47
CA TRP A 662 12.79 15.22 -21.83
C TRP A 662 13.14 14.13 -22.83
N ALA A 663 14.17 13.34 -22.56
CA ALA A 663 14.53 12.17 -23.37
C ALA A 663 13.42 11.10 -23.44
N VAL A 664 12.52 11.04 -22.45
CA VAL A 664 11.40 10.08 -22.41
C VAL A 664 10.06 10.70 -22.82
N MET A 665 10.00 12.02 -23.01
CA MET A 665 8.81 12.75 -23.43
C MET A 665 8.81 12.99 -24.94
N PRO A 666 7.70 12.72 -25.66
CA PRO A 666 7.58 13.11 -27.05
C PRO A 666 7.60 14.64 -27.22
N PRO A 667 8.23 15.17 -28.28
CA PRO A 667 8.24 16.60 -28.56
C PRO A 667 6.81 17.12 -28.76
N GLY A 668 6.41 18.13 -27.98
CA GLY A 668 5.08 18.75 -28.05
C GLY A 668 4.05 18.22 -27.03
N GLU A 669 4.38 17.20 -26.22
CA GLU A 669 3.50 16.63 -25.19
C GLU A 669 3.71 17.19 -23.77
N GLU A 670 4.24 18.42 -23.69
CA GLU A 670 4.47 19.16 -22.42
C GLU A 670 3.19 19.27 -21.54
N PHE A 671 2.01 19.26 -22.18
CA PHE A 671 0.72 19.40 -21.53
C PHE A 671 0.19 18.10 -20.89
N LEU A 672 0.68 16.91 -21.27
CA LEU A 672 0.21 15.64 -20.69
C LEU A 672 0.65 15.46 -19.24
N VAL A 673 1.70 16.16 -18.82
CA VAL A 673 2.15 16.24 -17.43
C VAL A 673 1.14 17.02 -16.56
N GLN A 674 0.20 17.77 -17.16
CA GLN A 674 -0.73 18.65 -16.44
C GLN A 674 -2.08 18.01 -16.08
N HIS A 675 -2.35 16.75 -16.44
CA HIS A 675 -3.61 16.09 -16.06
C HIS A 675 -3.68 15.75 -14.57
N VAL A 676 -3.87 16.77 -13.73
CA VAL A 676 -4.65 16.68 -12.51
C VAL A 676 -5.75 17.71 -12.70
N ASN A 677 -7.02 17.29 -12.76
CA ASN A 677 -8.12 18.23 -12.59
C ASN A 677 -7.95 18.86 -11.21
N PHE A 678 -7.33 20.04 -11.14
CA PHE A 678 -7.25 20.83 -9.91
C PHE A 678 -8.65 21.35 -9.60
N ASN A 679 -9.48 20.46 -9.06
CA ASN A 679 -10.76 20.83 -8.47
C ASN A 679 -10.52 21.75 -7.26
N HIS A 680 -11.54 22.49 -6.86
CA HIS A 680 -11.55 23.44 -5.74
C HIS A 680 -11.06 22.88 -4.38
N HIS A 681 -10.79 21.58 -4.25
CA HIS A 681 -10.36 20.90 -3.03
C HIS A 681 -8.84 20.66 -2.92
N SER A 682 -8.01 21.12 -3.87
CA SER A 682 -6.55 20.90 -3.83
C SER A 682 -5.87 21.46 -2.57
N LEU A 683 -6.38 22.57 -2.01
CA LEU A 683 -5.87 23.16 -0.77
C LEU A 683 -6.26 22.37 0.50
N SER A 684 -7.27 21.49 0.41
CA SER A 684 -7.74 20.65 1.51
C SER A 684 -6.95 19.34 1.64
N MET A 685 -6.22 18.95 0.59
CA MET A 685 -5.47 17.70 0.52
C MET A 685 -4.00 17.92 0.87
N MET A 686 -3.31 16.85 1.30
CA MET A 686 -1.86 16.92 1.50
C MET A 686 -1.14 17.07 0.17
N SER A 687 0.02 17.72 0.21
CA SER A 687 0.93 17.80 -0.93
C SER A 687 2.37 17.68 -0.43
N CYS A 688 3.24 17.12 -1.27
CA CYS A 688 4.66 17.06 -1.02
C CYS A 688 5.39 17.93 -2.05
N LYS A 689 6.36 18.72 -1.58
CA LYS A 689 7.23 19.57 -2.43
C LYS A 689 8.58 18.94 -2.75
N ASP A 690 8.81 17.71 -2.26
CA ASP A 690 10.05 17.00 -2.51
C ASP A 690 10.11 16.58 -3.98
N LYS A 691 11.17 17.01 -4.67
CA LYS A 691 11.39 16.79 -6.09
C LYS A 691 11.69 15.33 -6.42
N LEU A 692 12.08 14.53 -5.42
CA LEU A 692 12.32 13.09 -5.55
C LEU A 692 11.03 12.26 -5.49
N CYS A 693 9.89 12.88 -5.16
CA CYS A 693 8.59 12.25 -5.35
C CYS A 693 8.25 12.21 -6.84
N GLY A 694 8.22 11.00 -7.42
CA GLY A 694 7.98 10.79 -8.84
C GLY A 694 6.49 10.87 -9.21
N ARG A 695 6.22 11.32 -10.44
CA ARG A 695 4.89 11.28 -11.06
C ARG A 695 4.89 10.33 -12.25
N ILE A 696 3.96 9.40 -12.28
CA ILE A 696 3.87 8.40 -13.34
C ILE A 696 3.58 9.10 -14.66
N TYR A 697 4.39 8.77 -15.67
CA TYR A 697 4.22 9.27 -17.01
C TYR A 697 3.35 8.31 -17.83
N SER A 698 2.35 8.85 -18.51
CA SER A 698 1.32 8.07 -19.21
C SER A 698 1.67 7.73 -20.65
N SER A 699 2.96 7.77 -21.02
CA SER A 699 3.42 7.44 -22.37
C SER A 699 4.75 6.68 -22.32
N LEU A 700 5.02 5.94 -23.39
CA LEU A 700 6.29 5.27 -23.65
C LEU A 700 6.93 5.90 -24.89
N THR A 701 8.25 5.85 -25.00
CA THR A 701 8.93 6.23 -26.24
C THR A 701 8.43 5.37 -27.40
N ALA A 702 8.39 5.94 -28.62
CA ALA A 702 7.94 5.21 -29.80
C ALA A 702 8.75 3.92 -30.02
N LEU A 703 10.07 3.98 -29.78
CA LEU A 703 10.96 2.83 -29.90
C LEU A 703 10.67 1.76 -28.85
N ASP A 704 10.58 2.12 -27.56
CA ASP A 704 10.26 1.13 -26.51
C ASP A 704 8.91 0.46 -26.80
N ARG A 705 7.89 1.23 -27.20
CA ARG A 705 6.56 0.66 -27.50
C ARG A 705 6.64 -0.40 -28.60
N ILE A 706 7.40 -0.15 -29.67
CA ILE A 706 7.56 -1.12 -30.79
C ILE A 706 8.33 -2.36 -30.33
N LEU A 707 9.46 -2.18 -29.63
CA LEU A 707 10.31 -3.30 -29.21
C LEU A 707 9.65 -4.18 -28.15
N LEU A 708 9.01 -3.56 -27.16
CA LEU A 708 8.28 -4.27 -26.10
C LEU A 708 7.11 -5.08 -26.67
N ASP A 709 6.37 -4.54 -27.63
CA ASP A 709 5.26 -5.24 -28.30
C ASP A 709 5.75 -6.39 -29.20
N ARG A 710 6.65 -6.09 -30.14
CA ARG A 710 6.98 -7.00 -31.24
C ARG A 710 7.98 -8.09 -30.84
N ILE A 711 8.99 -7.73 -30.03
CA ILE A 711 10.08 -8.63 -29.67
C ILE A 711 9.76 -9.32 -28.34
N PHE A 712 9.44 -8.53 -27.32
CA PHE A 712 9.23 -9.06 -25.97
C PHE A 712 7.78 -9.48 -25.67
N ARG A 713 6.86 -9.29 -26.63
CA ARG A 713 5.44 -9.69 -26.52
C ARG A 713 4.73 -9.15 -25.28
N MET A 714 5.12 -7.95 -24.87
CA MET A 714 4.53 -7.24 -23.74
C MET A 714 3.14 -6.73 -24.10
N ARG A 715 2.23 -6.76 -23.13
CA ARG A 715 0.88 -6.19 -23.21
C ARG A 715 0.90 -4.79 -22.64
N PHE A 716 0.02 -3.92 -23.12
CA PHE A 716 -0.10 -2.54 -22.63
C PHE A 716 -1.42 -2.34 -21.88
N THR A 717 -1.45 -1.34 -21.00
CA THR A 717 -2.61 -1.02 -20.14
C THR A 717 -2.91 -2.08 -19.08
N TRP A 718 -3.94 -1.85 -18.27
CA TRP A 718 -4.41 -2.80 -17.25
C TRP A 718 -5.38 -3.85 -17.75
N GLU A 719 -5.76 -3.80 -19.03
CA GLU A 719 -6.72 -4.73 -19.61
C GLU A 719 -6.25 -6.18 -19.47
N ASN A 720 -7.05 -7.01 -18.81
CA ASN A 720 -6.74 -8.41 -18.49
C ASN A 720 -5.46 -8.62 -17.62
N ILE A 721 -5.00 -7.59 -16.90
CA ILE A 721 -3.85 -7.66 -15.98
C ILE A 721 -4.27 -7.61 -14.50
N TYR A 722 -5.27 -6.77 -14.19
CA TYR A 722 -5.82 -6.61 -12.85
C TYR A 722 -7.29 -6.98 -12.80
N ASP A 723 -7.78 -7.29 -11.59
CA ASP A 723 -9.19 -7.58 -11.35
C ASP A 723 -10.07 -6.37 -11.71
N GLU A 724 -11.30 -6.65 -12.16
CA GLU A 724 -12.25 -5.60 -12.61
C GLU A 724 -12.50 -4.54 -11.54
N ASP A 725 -12.54 -4.94 -10.26
CA ASP A 725 -12.71 -4.02 -9.13
C ASP A 725 -11.58 -2.98 -9.04
N VAL A 726 -10.33 -3.38 -9.31
CA VAL A 726 -9.15 -2.48 -9.28
C VAL A 726 -9.18 -1.52 -10.46
N VAL A 727 -9.54 -2.03 -11.65
CA VAL A 727 -9.69 -1.23 -12.86
C VAL A 727 -10.82 -0.20 -12.71
N GLN A 728 -11.95 -0.62 -12.15
CA GLN A 728 -13.09 0.27 -11.92
C GLN A 728 -12.77 1.35 -10.89
N ALA A 729 -12.04 1.02 -9.82
CA ALA A 729 -11.60 2.01 -8.84
C ALA A 729 -10.72 3.11 -9.45
N ALA A 730 -9.87 2.78 -10.42
CA ALA A 730 -9.08 3.78 -11.14
C ALA A 730 -9.96 4.67 -12.05
N LYS A 731 -10.96 4.08 -12.72
CA LYS A 731 -11.94 4.84 -13.53
C LYS A 731 -12.78 5.78 -12.67
N ASP A 732 -13.21 5.32 -11.50
CA ASP A 732 -13.96 6.12 -10.52
C ASP A 732 -13.13 7.34 -10.03
N ASP A 733 -11.80 7.21 -10.03
CA ASP A 733 -10.86 8.29 -9.69
C ASP A 733 -10.56 9.25 -10.86
N GLY A 734 -11.19 9.05 -12.01
CA GLY A 734 -11.07 9.90 -13.21
C GLY A 734 -10.02 9.44 -14.23
N PHE A 735 -9.51 8.21 -14.13
CA PHE A 735 -8.56 7.65 -15.10
C PHE A 735 -9.29 6.73 -16.09
N GLU A 736 -9.71 7.29 -17.24
CA GLU A 736 -10.52 6.58 -18.24
C GLU A 736 -9.84 5.32 -18.80
N VAL A 737 -8.52 5.39 -19.01
CA VAL A 737 -7.67 4.29 -19.48
C VAL A 737 -6.62 3.96 -18.41
N PRO A 738 -6.95 3.11 -17.41
CA PRO A 738 -5.99 2.70 -16.39
C PRO A 738 -4.77 1.99 -17.00
N GLY A 739 -3.58 2.37 -16.54
CA GLY A 739 -2.33 1.84 -17.08
C GLY A 739 -1.90 2.40 -18.43
N LEU A 740 -2.43 3.54 -18.87
CA LEU A 740 -1.92 4.22 -20.07
C LEU A 740 -0.41 4.48 -19.93
N GLY A 741 0.38 4.13 -20.96
CA GLY A 741 1.84 4.22 -20.91
C GLY A 741 2.53 3.12 -20.10
N ARG A 742 1.81 2.08 -19.70
CA ARG A 742 2.34 0.95 -18.93
C ARG A 742 2.36 -0.33 -19.74
N PHE A 743 3.33 -1.19 -19.46
CA PHE A 743 3.49 -2.51 -20.07
C PHE A 743 3.55 -3.64 -19.02
N SER A 744 3.18 -4.85 -19.43
CA SER A 744 3.18 -6.07 -18.61
C SER A 744 3.55 -7.31 -19.43
N GLY A 745 4.28 -8.25 -18.84
CA GLY A 745 4.63 -9.53 -19.45
C GLY A 745 5.70 -10.26 -18.66
N THR A 746 5.94 -11.52 -19.01
CA THR A 746 6.90 -12.38 -18.30
C THR A 746 7.82 -13.04 -19.32
N LEU A 747 9.13 -12.99 -19.06
CA LEU A 747 10.19 -13.58 -19.86
C LEU A 747 10.85 -14.68 -19.03
N THR A 748 10.77 -15.92 -19.48
CA THR A 748 11.37 -17.09 -18.82
C THR A 748 12.34 -17.79 -19.74
N GLN A 749 13.41 -18.35 -19.19
CA GLN A 749 14.30 -19.25 -19.93
C GLN A 749 13.51 -20.49 -20.37
N GLU A 750 13.50 -20.78 -21.67
CA GLU A 750 12.97 -22.06 -22.15
C GLU A 750 13.87 -23.19 -21.63
N LYS A 751 13.37 -23.99 -20.69
CA LYS A 751 14.02 -25.27 -20.37
C LYS A 751 13.87 -26.15 -21.60
N SER A 752 14.99 -26.44 -22.28
CA SER A 752 15.03 -27.50 -23.27
C SER A 752 14.53 -28.79 -22.61
N LEU A 753 13.37 -29.26 -23.05
CA LEU A 753 12.93 -30.61 -22.74
C LEU A 753 14.05 -31.56 -23.22
N PRO A 754 14.48 -32.55 -22.41
CA PRO A 754 15.39 -33.56 -22.92
C PRO A 754 14.69 -34.24 -24.09
N VAL A 755 15.26 -34.08 -25.28
CA VAL A 755 14.84 -34.82 -26.47
C VAL A 755 15.17 -36.28 -26.19
N ASP A 756 14.15 -37.08 -25.91
CA ASP A 756 14.26 -38.54 -25.89
C ASP A 756 14.70 -38.99 -27.29
N HIS A 757 16.00 -39.18 -27.47
CA HIS A 757 16.57 -39.92 -28.59
C HIS A 757 16.30 -41.42 -28.40
N ASP A 758 15.03 -41.84 -28.42
CA ASP A 758 14.70 -43.25 -28.66
C ASP A 758 13.26 -43.45 -29.17
N ALA A 759 12.97 -42.95 -30.38
CA ALA A 759 11.74 -43.30 -31.09
C ALA A 759 11.96 -43.32 -32.61
N THR A 760 12.97 -44.04 -33.07
CA THR A 760 13.07 -44.51 -34.47
C THR A 760 13.31 -46.00 -34.49
N LYS A 761 12.23 -46.76 -34.25
CA LYS A 761 12.09 -48.12 -34.78
C LYS A 761 10.77 -48.22 -35.52
N GLU A 762 10.87 -48.10 -36.84
CA GLU A 762 9.84 -48.54 -37.78
C GLU A 762 9.53 -50.02 -37.57
N PRO A 763 8.27 -50.45 -37.64
CA PRO A 763 7.93 -51.86 -37.67
C PRO A 763 8.11 -52.40 -39.09
N GLN A 764 9.11 -53.26 -39.27
CA GLN A 764 9.21 -54.12 -40.45
C GLN A 764 8.08 -55.15 -40.42
N GLY A 765 7.29 -55.18 -41.49
CA GLY A 765 6.31 -56.23 -41.75
C GLY A 765 6.93 -57.37 -42.57
N GLU A 766 6.40 -58.58 -42.33
CA GLU A 766 6.28 -59.74 -43.25
C GLU A 766 5.75 -60.95 -42.42
N PRO A 767 5.15 -61.99 -43.03
CA PRO A 767 4.06 -61.98 -44.02
C PRO A 767 2.94 -62.99 -43.67
N ASP A 768 1.96 -63.06 -44.56
CA ASP A 768 0.75 -63.89 -44.58
C ASP A 768 0.93 -65.40 -44.29
N ASP A 769 -0.09 -66.03 -43.67
CA ASP A 769 -0.61 -67.34 -44.13
C ASP A 769 -2.01 -67.69 -43.56
N GLU A 770 -2.90 -67.98 -44.51
CA GLU A 770 -4.05 -68.92 -44.53
C GLU A 770 -5.24 -68.87 -43.54
N LEU A 771 -6.39 -68.44 -44.09
CA LEU A 771 -7.69 -69.14 -44.19
C LEU A 771 -8.25 -69.88 -42.95
N THR A 772 -9.42 -69.45 -42.45
CA THR A 772 -10.70 -70.18 -42.63
C THR A 772 -11.93 -69.48 -42.01
N GLU A 773 -13.02 -69.60 -42.76
CA GLU A 773 -14.44 -69.33 -42.49
C GLU A 773 -14.96 -69.64 -41.07
N ASN A 774 -15.79 -68.76 -40.49
CA ASN A 774 -17.26 -68.91 -40.37
C ASN A 774 -17.88 -68.12 -39.21
N ASP A 775 -18.99 -67.47 -39.56
CA ASP A 775 -20.25 -67.31 -38.83
C ASP A 775 -20.40 -66.49 -37.53
N ALA A 776 -21.50 -65.74 -37.59
CA ALA A 776 -22.49 -65.41 -36.54
C ALA A 776 -22.29 -64.12 -35.73
N ASP A 777 -23.02 -63.08 -36.18
CA ASP A 777 -24.08 -62.39 -35.44
C ASP A 777 -24.04 -62.46 -33.89
N ILE A 778 -24.06 -61.29 -33.24
CA ILE A 778 -25.26 -60.79 -32.54
C ILE A 778 -24.99 -59.39 -31.96
N ALA A 779 -25.95 -58.51 -32.24
CA ALA A 779 -26.11 -57.16 -31.75
C ALA A 779 -26.23 -57.06 -30.21
N GLY A 780 -25.91 -55.88 -29.66
CA GLY A 780 -26.15 -55.60 -28.25
C GLY A 780 -25.81 -54.19 -27.79
N SER A 781 -26.37 -53.18 -28.45
CA SER A 781 -26.53 -51.83 -27.89
C SER A 781 -27.33 -51.89 -26.58
N ALA A 782 -26.88 -51.20 -25.54
CA ALA A 782 -27.76 -50.35 -24.73
C ALA A 782 -26.95 -49.52 -23.72
N ALA A 783 -27.10 -48.21 -23.85
CA ALA A 783 -26.71 -47.20 -22.90
C ALA A 783 -27.55 -47.25 -21.60
N ALA A 784 -26.94 -46.83 -20.50
CA ALA A 784 -27.52 -45.94 -19.50
C ALA A 784 -26.39 -45.17 -18.83
#